data_AF-X0H3K0-F1
#
_entry.id   AF-X0H3K0-F1
#
_cell.length_a   1.000
_cell.length_b   1.000
_cell.length_c   1.000
_cell.angle_alpha   90.00
_cell.angle_beta   90.00
_cell.angle_gamma   90.00
#
_symmetry.space_group_name_H-M   'P 1'
#
loop_
_entity.id
_entity.type
_entity.pdbx_description
1 polymer ?
#
loop_
_entity_poly.entity_id
_entity_poly.type
_entity_poly.pdbx_seq_one_letter_code
_entity_poly.pdbx_strand_id
1 'polypeptide(L)'
;MDDVLLPIMHNHYSNSHVQHYPSSYDHSKYNATARGIEMLAQRVHPVAREQQLKYYLPPESLGAVWASIQHAVQEPGFRHFRDITVLLQAKNLKVLTKDITWSQTMARFRNYWTHAIDEEYVTADFYFDVGKETCPQQASRATSIGDEGVLNGDIDNLAYTPAGTLLYKRCCLQSYSHLAQNDVAAQESEKQMFYPFSMLHDTGSLTVETGQRSSRRKAGLLYSQFYPSVKEVFAAGNVYPFTNTAIETLALDKKLRRTWELVGGALSHQPAALMKAYLYTKLRGHFALLGSIKKSFGIREEHRVSNGLFNAIDTEFHAQQLQDEHFMAPANQNSPYYNFTTETVLRWLRWNVNKFCAGFEMVYSLQDPHFVTWEHTRIMLMFLRCLQFSYSGGLIQKSGGCWQDLRLQPDSSQPNGLRRTEGLGFRHTWRLMAFMMFNNPSMQAAYHARYRQVRDVRIDFIRVDKARQWMIEFSSVPDCLQLLEKYLQQLCLCAFRKDVFTYIKSVLHPDHIEAALAGEIPLCYESVHDALAERHRPPQLAYGNRLAVKNIDVLFAWLWKWKDGHFERKGWKDKPYRMLFQQSFQAVKTTRGIDGARKWRQELKRSFFKSHWMLPYPQSQGFMRKDKETKEFVWWPSFHRGLNSYYIRLQQLGSLTQPLPTSNIKHHPSNGWELSPGYFTNSHMPYVVYPEQELLRVSEDELFGKLVSLREQNLTALPGNMTTPAAAQDIYNLRLGRDETIMLRHILYLVGLLQREAIDPEWNVDEGCEGDEDGDDHGTDEEYINEYDRVETKNPSNETDEYCDTNDSEDESSIESGFWLRLSEAIFQLSMMFWTYQEPTGDMSASTIIHNTAAQVSR
;
A
#
# COMPACT_ATOMS: atom_id res chain seq x y z
N MET A 1 -9.60 -25.17 25.39
CA MET A 1 -8.36 -24.42 25.69
C MET A 1 -8.66 -23.32 26.70
N ASP A 2 -9.71 -22.53 26.46
CA ASP A 2 -10.06 -21.36 27.26
C ASP A 2 -10.69 -21.67 28.61
N ASP A 3 -11.44 -22.77 28.71
CA ASP A 3 -12.15 -23.10 29.97
C ASP A 3 -11.41 -24.09 30.88
N VAL A 4 -10.40 -24.78 30.35
CA VAL A 4 -9.69 -25.85 31.08
C VAL A 4 -8.19 -25.56 31.13
N LEU A 5 -7.51 -25.60 29.98
CA LEU A 5 -6.06 -25.57 29.95
C LEU A 5 -5.46 -24.23 30.41
N LEU A 6 -5.90 -23.11 29.81
CA LEU A 6 -5.34 -21.79 30.12
C LEU A 6 -5.63 -21.34 31.56
N PRO A 7 -6.87 -21.43 32.10
CA PRO A 7 -7.14 -21.07 33.49
C PRO A 7 -6.28 -21.85 34.48
N ILE A 8 -6.14 -23.16 34.27
CA ILE A 8 -5.31 -24.01 35.12
C ILE A 8 -3.84 -23.59 35.04
N MET A 9 -3.31 -23.33 33.83
CA MET A 9 -1.94 -22.83 33.67
C MET A 9 -1.74 -21.47 34.35
N HIS A 10 -2.71 -20.56 34.28
CA HIS A 10 -2.68 -19.27 34.95
C HIS A 10 -2.70 -19.38 36.48
N ASN A 11 -3.33 -20.41 37.04
CA ASN A 11 -3.39 -20.64 38.48
C ASN A 11 -2.10 -21.28 39.04
N HIS A 12 -1.39 -22.06 38.23
CA HIS A 12 -0.22 -22.83 38.69
C HIS A 12 1.13 -22.24 38.29
N TYR A 13 1.16 -21.27 37.38
CA TYR A 13 2.39 -20.64 36.91
C TYR A 13 2.38 -19.12 37.12
N SER A 14 3.55 -18.58 37.48
CA SER A 14 3.75 -17.14 37.68
C SER A 14 3.66 -16.32 36.39
N ASN A 15 3.48 -14.99 36.54
CA ASN A 15 3.48 -14.02 35.45
C ASN A 15 4.65 -14.15 34.48
N SER A 16 5.84 -14.43 35.02
CA SER A 16 7.05 -14.65 34.23
C SER A 16 6.90 -15.74 33.18
N HIS A 17 6.06 -16.75 33.43
CA HIS A 17 5.80 -17.83 32.50
C HIS A 17 4.61 -17.51 31.60
N VAL A 18 3.47 -17.15 32.19
CA VAL A 18 2.19 -17.04 31.47
C VAL A 18 2.12 -15.87 30.51
N GLN A 19 2.93 -14.83 30.70
CA GLN A 19 3.05 -13.73 29.73
C GLN A 19 3.45 -14.22 28.33
N HIS A 20 4.17 -15.35 28.23
CA HIS A 20 4.64 -15.94 26.96
C HIS A 20 3.64 -16.93 26.32
N TYR A 21 2.57 -17.31 27.01
CA TYR A 21 1.58 -18.26 26.51
C TYR A 21 0.51 -17.58 25.66
N PRO A 22 -0.14 -18.28 24.71
CA PRO A 22 -1.28 -17.72 23.99
C PRO A 22 -2.40 -17.42 24.98
N SER A 23 -3.18 -16.38 24.70
CA SER A 23 -4.18 -15.87 25.64
C SER A 23 -5.57 -16.48 25.47
N SER A 24 -5.82 -17.14 24.35
CA SER A 24 -7.06 -17.85 24.04
C SER A 24 -6.86 -18.91 22.95
N TYR A 25 -7.88 -19.73 22.72
CA TYR A 25 -7.95 -20.67 21.61
C TYR A 25 -7.77 -19.96 20.28
N ASP A 26 -8.54 -18.89 20.04
CA ASP A 26 -8.43 -18.13 18.80
C ASP A 26 -7.05 -17.50 18.66
N HIS A 27 -6.50 -16.88 19.71
CA HIS A 27 -5.13 -16.35 19.65
C HIS A 27 -4.13 -17.47 19.27
N SER A 28 -4.24 -18.66 19.86
CA SER A 28 -3.39 -19.81 19.52
C SER A 28 -3.58 -20.29 18.08
N LYS A 29 -4.83 -20.46 17.63
CA LYS A 29 -5.20 -20.90 16.27
C LYS A 29 -4.66 -19.94 15.22
N TYR A 30 -4.81 -18.63 15.45
CA TYR A 30 -4.32 -17.62 14.52
C TYR A 30 -2.78 -17.53 14.52
N ASN A 31 -2.13 -17.68 15.68
CA ASN A 31 -0.68 -17.76 15.74
C ASN A 31 -0.13 -18.99 14.99
N ALA A 32 -0.81 -20.14 15.07
CA ALA A 32 -0.42 -21.37 14.39
C ALA A 32 -0.51 -21.26 12.86
N THR A 33 -1.32 -20.37 12.30
CA THR A 33 -1.46 -20.21 10.84
C THR A 33 -0.89 -18.89 10.30
N ALA A 34 -0.40 -17.99 11.17
CA ALA A 34 0.18 -16.70 10.82
C ALA A 34 1.24 -16.78 9.72
N ARG A 35 2.24 -17.68 9.84
CA ARG A 35 3.28 -17.83 8.80
C ARG A 35 2.72 -18.22 7.43
N GLY A 36 1.68 -19.05 7.41
CA GLY A 36 1.07 -19.54 6.18
C GLY A 36 0.15 -18.53 5.50
N ILE A 37 -0.45 -17.60 6.26
CA ILE A 37 -1.46 -16.65 5.75
C ILE A 37 -0.92 -15.22 5.65
N GLU A 38 -0.26 -14.69 6.69
CA GLU A 38 0.22 -13.29 6.70
C GLU A 38 1.33 -13.05 5.69
N MET A 39 2.12 -14.09 5.37
CA MET A 39 3.20 -14.03 4.39
C MET A 39 2.75 -14.38 2.96
N LEU A 40 1.44 -14.53 2.72
CA LEU A 40 0.93 -14.80 1.38
C LEU A 40 1.25 -13.66 0.42
N ALA A 41 1.69 -14.03 -0.78
CA ALA A 41 1.90 -13.10 -1.88
C ALA A 41 1.23 -13.60 -3.17
N GLN A 42 1.30 -14.90 -3.46
CA GLN A 42 1.00 -15.44 -4.79
C GLN A 42 -0.29 -16.25 -4.92
N ARG A 43 -0.74 -17.00 -3.91
CA ARG A 43 -1.85 -17.95 -4.03
C ARG A 43 -2.63 -18.03 -2.73
N VAL A 44 -3.94 -18.19 -2.84
CA VAL A 44 -4.79 -18.56 -1.70
C VAL A 44 -4.87 -20.08 -1.68
N HIS A 45 -4.15 -20.71 -0.75
CA HIS A 45 -4.37 -22.13 -0.49
C HIS A 45 -5.65 -22.31 0.36
N PRO A 46 -6.47 -23.33 0.07
CA PRO A 46 -7.70 -23.59 0.84
C PRO A 46 -7.39 -23.98 2.29
N VAL A 47 -6.26 -24.65 2.53
CA VAL A 47 -5.76 -25.00 3.86
C VAL A 47 -4.51 -24.18 4.15
N ALA A 48 -4.52 -23.45 5.26
CA ALA A 48 -3.34 -22.73 5.73
C ALA A 48 -2.35 -23.70 6.35
N ARG A 49 -1.07 -23.57 6.01
CA ARG A 49 -0.02 -24.37 6.65
C ARG A 49 0.12 -23.96 8.11
N GLU A 50 -0.07 -24.92 9.00
CA GLU A 50 0.13 -24.75 10.44
C GLU A 50 1.62 -24.84 10.79
N GLN A 51 2.11 -23.88 11.58
CA GLN A 51 3.40 -23.95 12.23
C GLN A 51 3.24 -24.51 13.64
N GLN A 52 4.13 -25.44 14.02
CA GLN A 52 4.17 -25.93 15.40
C GLN A 52 4.76 -24.86 16.32
N LEU A 53 3.92 -24.32 17.20
CA LEU A 53 4.34 -23.43 18.28
C LEU A 53 4.53 -24.26 19.55
N LYS A 54 5.63 -24.01 20.27
CA LYS A 54 6.00 -24.76 21.47
C LYS A 54 6.19 -23.79 22.63
N TYR A 55 5.50 -24.05 23.74
CA TYR A 55 5.59 -23.27 24.97
C TYR A 55 6.17 -24.14 26.08
N TYR A 56 7.14 -23.62 26.82
CA TYR A 56 7.76 -24.33 27.92
C TYR A 56 6.86 -24.33 29.14
N LEU A 57 6.68 -25.49 29.78
CA LEU A 57 5.99 -25.63 31.06
C LEU A 57 7.01 -26.12 32.10
N PRO A 58 7.26 -25.36 33.18
CA PRO A 58 8.13 -25.80 34.26
C PRO A 58 7.66 -27.13 34.89
N PRO A 59 8.56 -28.10 35.13
CA PRO A 59 8.18 -29.43 35.61
C PRO A 59 7.63 -29.42 37.06
N GLU A 60 7.96 -28.41 37.86
CA GLU A 60 7.66 -28.37 39.30
C GLU A 60 6.16 -28.34 39.59
N SER A 61 5.39 -27.62 38.77
CA SER A 61 3.92 -27.52 38.90
C SER A 61 3.17 -28.52 38.01
N LEU A 62 3.87 -29.34 37.21
CA LEU A 62 3.22 -30.17 36.19
C LEU A 62 2.26 -31.21 36.78
N GLY A 63 2.63 -31.82 37.91
CA GLY A 63 1.76 -32.76 38.62
C GLY A 63 0.48 -32.11 39.14
N ALA A 64 0.58 -30.88 39.68
CA ALA A 64 -0.56 -30.12 40.17
C ALA A 64 -1.46 -29.65 39.02
N VAL A 65 -0.87 -29.20 37.92
CA VAL A 65 -1.59 -28.85 36.67
C VAL A 65 -2.36 -30.06 36.16
N TRP A 66 -1.75 -31.24 36.11
CA TRP A 66 -2.41 -32.46 35.65
C TRP A 66 -3.59 -32.84 36.55
N ALA A 67 -3.41 -32.81 37.87
CA ALA A 67 -4.49 -33.07 38.82
C ALA A 67 -5.67 -32.11 38.64
N SER A 68 -5.40 -30.81 38.45
CA SER A 68 -6.44 -29.82 38.17
C SER A 68 -7.15 -30.08 36.83
N ILE A 69 -6.44 -30.53 35.79
CA ILE A 69 -7.06 -30.89 34.51
C ILE A 69 -8.00 -32.08 34.71
N GLN A 70 -7.54 -33.12 35.40
CA GLN A 70 -8.35 -34.32 35.69
C GLN A 70 -9.61 -33.99 36.50
N HIS A 71 -9.54 -32.99 37.38
CA HIS A 71 -10.69 -32.49 38.12
C HIS A 71 -11.66 -31.71 37.21
N ALA A 72 -11.16 -30.74 36.45
CA ALA A 72 -11.97 -29.88 35.58
C ALA A 72 -12.75 -30.68 34.53
N VAL A 73 -12.17 -31.75 33.95
CA VAL A 73 -12.86 -32.58 32.95
C VAL A 73 -14.01 -33.44 33.53
N GLN A 74 -14.22 -33.44 34.85
CA GLN A 74 -15.39 -34.10 35.47
C GLN A 74 -16.63 -33.20 35.53
N GLU A 75 -16.45 -31.88 35.41
CA GLU A 75 -17.53 -30.92 35.48
C GLU A 75 -18.54 -31.09 34.32
N PRO A 76 -19.85 -30.86 34.55
CA PRO A 76 -20.84 -30.83 33.48
C PRO A 76 -20.41 -29.85 32.37
N GLY A 77 -20.33 -30.34 31.13
CA GLY A 77 -19.83 -29.57 29.98
C GLY A 77 -18.47 -30.04 29.45
N PHE A 78 -17.58 -30.53 30.32
CA PHE A 78 -16.21 -30.94 29.92
C PHE A 78 -15.96 -32.46 29.92
N ARG A 79 -16.99 -33.25 30.25
CA ARG A 79 -16.89 -34.72 30.35
C ARG A 79 -16.46 -35.45 29.07
N HIS A 80 -16.56 -34.80 27.92
CA HIS A 80 -16.05 -35.32 26.66
C HIS A 80 -14.52 -35.34 26.58
N PHE A 81 -13.82 -34.70 27.53
CA PHE A 81 -12.36 -34.72 27.69
C PHE A 81 -11.86 -35.70 28.77
N ARG A 82 -12.69 -36.63 29.26
CA ARG A 82 -12.31 -37.57 30.35
C ARG A 82 -11.08 -38.44 30.05
N ASP A 83 -10.83 -38.73 28.78
CA ASP A 83 -9.69 -39.53 28.32
C ASP A 83 -8.58 -38.67 27.68
N ILE A 84 -8.45 -37.40 28.13
CA ILE A 84 -7.45 -36.49 27.58
C ILE A 84 -6.03 -37.04 27.75
N THR A 85 -5.23 -36.95 26.70
CA THR A 85 -3.80 -37.31 26.74
C THR A 85 -2.98 -36.06 26.47
N VAL A 86 -2.06 -35.72 27.37
CA VAL A 86 -1.14 -34.59 27.19
C VAL A 86 0.18 -35.10 26.64
N LEU A 87 0.49 -34.73 25.40
CA LEU A 87 1.78 -35.00 24.78
C LEU A 87 2.74 -33.83 25.05
N LEU A 88 3.78 -34.07 25.85
CA LEU A 88 4.81 -33.08 26.15
C LEU A 88 6.04 -33.34 25.27
N GLN A 89 6.45 -32.34 24.48
CA GLN A 89 7.68 -32.39 23.69
C GLN A 89 8.47 -31.10 23.95
N ALA A 90 9.59 -31.21 24.68
CA ALA A 90 10.40 -30.04 25.06
C ALA A 90 11.57 -29.80 24.10
N LYS A 91 11.73 -28.55 23.63
CA LYS A 91 12.95 -28.01 23.02
C LYS A 91 12.99 -26.49 23.20
N ASN A 92 13.43 -25.99 24.36
CA ASN A 92 13.81 -24.59 24.60
C ASN A 92 14.39 -24.45 26.03
N LEU A 93 15.66 -24.01 26.18
CA LEU A 93 16.32 -23.90 27.49
C LEU A 93 16.17 -22.50 28.15
N LYS A 94 15.58 -21.52 27.45
CA LYS A 94 15.65 -20.08 27.83
C LYS A 94 15.03 -19.70 29.18
N VAL A 95 14.11 -20.51 29.72
CA VAL A 95 13.42 -20.21 31.01
C VAL A 95 13.80 -21.22 32.09
N LEU A 96 14.61 -22.22 31.75
CA LEU A 96 14.82 -23.41 32.55
C LEU A 96 15.88 -23.21 33.66
N THR A 97 16.81 -22.27 33.46
CA THR A 97 17.81 -21.91 34.47
C THR A 97 17.39 -20.70 35.30
N LYS A 98 16.20 -20.13 35.08
CA LYS A 98 15.73 -18.92 35.76
C LYS A 98 15.34 -19.22 37.21
N ASP A 99 15.70 -18.34 38.14
CA ASP A 99 15.20 -18.35 39.51
C ASP A 99 15.09 -16.92 40.10
N ILE A 100 14.57 -16.80 41.33
CA ILE A 100 14.49 -15.55 42.10
C ILE A 100 15.76 -15.27 42.93
N THR A 101 16.67 -16.24 43.00
CA THR A 101 18.01 -16.11 43.63
C THR A 101 19.11 -16.44 42.63
N TRP A 102 20.29 -15.85 42.82
CA TRP A 102 21.46 -16.14 41.97
C TRP A 102 21.95 -17.57 42.18
N SER A 103 22.02 -18.03 43.44
CA SER A 103 22.51 -19.36 43.80
C SER A 103 21.70 -20.48 43.14
N GLN A 104 20.37 -20.40 43.16
CA GLN A 104 19.51 -21.38 42.49
C GLN A 104 19.61 -21.30 40.96
N THR A 105 19.69 -20.09 40.40
CA THR A 105 19.92 -19.86 38.96
C THR A 105 21.19 -20.59 38.51
N MET A 106 22.30 -20.38 39.25
CA MET A 106 23.60 -21.00 38.99
C MET A 106 23.61 -22.52 39.22
N ALA A 107 22.95 -23.01 40.27
CA ALA A 107 22.82 -24.43 40.54
C ALA A 107 22.08 -25.16 39.41
N ARG A 108 20.94 -24.61 38.95
CA ARG A 108 20.21 -25.14 37.80
C ARG A 108 21.08 -25.09 36.55
N PHE A 109 21.67 -23.93 36.24
CA PHE A 109 22.54 -23.78 35.08
C PHE A 109 23.68 -24.82 35.07
N ARG A 110 24.44 -24.95 36.16
CA ARG A 110 25.54 -25.92 36.28
C ARG A 110 25.07 -27.36 36.12
N ASN A 111 23.94 -27.71 36.74
CA ASN A 111 23.36 -29.05 36.59
C ASN A 111 23.08 -29.37 35.12
N TYR A 112 22.47 -28.46 34.36
CA TYR A 112 22.23 -28.70 32.94
C TYR A 112 23.49 -28.66 32.10
N TRP A 113 24.37 -27.69 32.35
CA TRP A 113 25.62 -27.51 31.60
C TRP A 113 26.50 -28.75 31.67
N THR A 114 26.77 -29.25 32.89
CA THR A 114 27.63 -30.42 33.12
C THR A 114 27.11 -31.72 32.50
N HIS A 115 25.80 -31.89 32.38
CA HIS A 115 25.20 -33.08 31.77
C HIS A 115 25.03 -32.97 30.25
N ALA A 116 25.10 -31.75 29.69
CA ALA A 116 24.79 -31.51 28.28
C ALA A 116 26.02 -31.10 27.45
N ILE A 117 27.06 -30.56 28.07
CA ILE A 117 28.22 -29.98 27.41
C ILE A 117 29.49 -30.67 27.87
N ASP A 118 30.29 -31.10 26.90
CA ASP A 118 31.67 -31.53 27.12
C ASP A 118 32.59 -30.31 26.92
N GLU A 119 33.20 -29.86 28.01
CA GLU A 119 34.00 -28.63 28.05
C GLU A 119 35.28 -28.72 27.19
N GLU A 120 35.76 -29.93 26.84
CA GLU A 120 36.91 -30.11 25.96
C GLU A 120 36.65 -29.56 24.54
N TYR A 121 35.38 -29.46 24.14
CA TYR A 121 34.97 -28.96 22.82
C TYR A 121 34.51 -27.49 22.84
N VAL A 122 34.59 -26.80 23.99
CA VAL A 122 34.20 -25.39 24.11
C VAL A 122 35.37 -24.50 23.66
N THR A 123 35.13 -23.64 22.67
CA THR A 123 36.14 -22.71 22.17
C THR A 123 36.20 -21.42 23.01
N ALA A 124 37.30 -20.66 22.87
CA ALA A 124 37.48 -19.39 23.57
C ALA A 124 36.44 -18.31 23.17
N ASP A 125 35.77 -18.46 22.03
CA ASP A 125 34.72 -17.54 21.53
C ASP A 125 33.31 -17.95 21.98
N PHE A 126 33.19 -18.56 23.15
CA PHE A 126 31.92 -18.96 23.76
C PHE A 126 31.37 -17.87 24.69
N TYR A 127 30.06 -17.60 24.60
CA TYR A 127 29.38 -16.54 25.35
C TYR A 127 28.10 -17.05 26.03
N PHE A 128 27.80 -16.48 27.18
CA PHE A 128 26.59 -16.71 27.97
C PHE A 128 25.64 -15.52 27.83
N ASP A 129 24.35 -15.79 27.70
CA ASP A 129 23.32 -14.76 27.81
C ASP A 129 22.78 -14.76 29.25
N VAL A 130 23.09 -13.71 30.02
CA VAL A 130 22.58 -13.48 31.38
C VAL A 130 21.39 -12.54 31.30
N GLY A 131 20.22 -13.00 31.74
CA GLY A 131 18.98 -12.27 31.62
C GLY A 131 18.33 -11.96 32.97
N LYS A 132 17.75 -10.77 33.08
CA LYS A 132 16.86 -10.34 34.15
C LYS A 132 15.48 -10.06 33.58
N GLU A 133 14.47 -10.46 34.32
CA GLU A 133 13.07 -10.19 33.96
C GLU A 133 12.31 -9.65 35.16
N THR A 134 11.81 -8.42 35.02
CA THR A 134 10.99 -7.76 36.03
C THR A 134 9.54 -7.87 35.62
N CYS A 135 8.73 -8.53 36.45
CA CYS A 135 7.30 -8.74 36.19
C CYS A 135 6.45 -7.90 37.15
N PRO A 136 5.25 -7.46 36.72
CA PRO A 136 4.25 -6.89 37.62
C PRO A 136 3.87 -7.86 38.74
N GLN A 137 3.58 -7.31 39.93
CA GLN A 137 3.09 -8.10 41.06
C GLN A 137 1.66 -8.63 40.84
N GLN A 138 0.86 -7.94 40.01
CA GLN A 138 -0.52 -8.30 39.72
C GLN A 138 -0.58 -9.59 38.89
N ALA A 139 -1.22 -10.63 39.40
CA ALA A 139 -1.30 -11.94 38.73
C ALA A 139 -2.10 -11.89 37.43
N SER A 140 -1.60 -12.56 36.40
CA SER A 140 -2.29 -12.75 35.12
C SER A 140 -3.43 -13.74 35.28
N ARG A 141 -4.55 -13.52 34.61
CA ARG A 141 -5.69 -14.44 34.56
C ARG A 141 -6.05 -14.81 33.12
N ALA A 142 -6.65 -15.98 32.95
CA ALA A 142 -7.29 -16.34 31.68
C ALA A 142 -8.58 -15.53 31.49
N THR A 143 -8.96 -15.28 30.24
CA THR A 143 -10.20 -14.59 29.89
C THR A 143 -11.31 -15.62 29.71
N SER A 144 -12.50 -15.37 30.27
CA SER A 144 -13.64 -16.29 30.25
C SER A 144 -14.67 -15.88 29.19
N ILE A 145 -15.43 -16.85 28.64
CA ILE A 145 -16.57 -16.58 27.76
C ILE A 145 -17.66 -15.85 28.56
N GLY A 146 -17.87 -14.57 28.29
CA GLY A 146 -18.76 -13.66 29.05
C GLY A 146 -18.13 -12.32 29.42
N ASP A 147 -16.80 -12.21 29.36
CA ASP A 147 -16.06 -10.94 29.57
C ASP A 147 -16.12 -9.99 28.36
N GLU A 148 -16.77 -10.37 27.26
CA GLU A 148 -16.81 -9.57 26.01
C GLU A 148 -17.54 -8.23 26.18
N GLY A 149 -18.41 -8.09 27.18
CA GLY A 149 -19.12 -6.85 27.52
C GLY A 149 -18.26 -5.75 28.14
N VAL A 150 -17.01 -6.04 28.54
CA VAL A 150 -16.15 -5.12 29.32
C VAL A 150 -15.65 -3.92 28.49
N LEU A 151 -15.88 -3.89 27.18
CA LEU A 151 -15.62 -2.72 26.33
C LEU A 151 -16.78 -1.69 26.29
N ASN A 152 -17.94 -1.99 26.89
CA ASN A 152 -19.15 -1.14 26.85
C ASN A 152 -19.47 -0.38 28.15
N GLY A 153 -18.55 -0.35 29.12
CA GLY A 153 -18.54 0.72 30.12
C GLY A 153 -19.38 0.55 31.39
N ASP A 154 -19.70 -0.65 31.83
CA ASP A 154 -20.27 -0.86 33.18
C ASP A 154 -19.31 -1.68 34.06
N ILE A 155 -18.78 -1.02 35.10
CA ILE A 155 -17.93 -1.62 36.13
C ILE A 155 -18.80 -1.87 37.35
N ASP A 156 -19.17 -3.13 37.60
CA ASP A 156 -19.64 -3.51 38.93
C ASP A 156 -18.44 -3.82 39.84
N ASN A 157 -18.49 -3.17 41.01
CA ASN A 157 -17.49 -3.18 42.07
C ASN A 157 -17.27 -4.58 42.68
N LEU A 158 -16.17 -5.23 42.31
CA LEU A 158 -15.38 -6.01 43.27
C LEU A 158 -13.94 -5.53 43.20
N ALA A 159 -13.28 -5.44 44.36
CA ALA A 159 -11.90 -4.99 44.53
C ALA A 159 -10.91 -5.83 43.69
N TYR A 160 -10.81 -5.50 42.41
CA TYR A 160 -10.00 -6.18 41.43
C TYR A 160 -8.76 -5.33 41.18
N THR A 161 -7.57 -5.87 41.47
CA THR A 161 -6.32 -5.23 41.05
C THR A 161 -6.08 -5.58 39.58
N PRO A 162 -6.14 -4.62 38.65
CA PRO A 162 -6.00 -4.90 37.22
C PRO A 162 -4.59 -5.41 36.89
N ALA A 163 -4.49 -6.27 35.88
CA ALA A 163 -3.21 -6.76 35.37
C ALA A 163 -2.30 -5.59 34.97
N GLY A 164 -0.99 -5.73 35.18
CA GLY A 164 -0.02 -4.65 34.97
C GLY A 164 0.84 -4.86 33.71
N THR A 165 1.28 -3.78 33.08
CA THR A 165 2.27 -3.81 32.00
C THR A 165 3.38 -2.82 32.29
N LEU A 166 4.63 -3.31 32.31
CA LEU A 166 5.82 -2.49 32.50
C LEU A 166 6.39 -2.06 31.15
N LEU A 167 6.74 -0.77 31.02
CA LEU A 167 7.37 -0.21 29.84
C LEU A 167 8.59 0.62 30.24
N TYR A 168 9.77 0.37 29.65
CA TYR A 168 10.99 1.14 29.98
C TYR A 168 10.84 2.63 29.68
N LYS A 169 11.38 3.47 30.58
CA LYS A 169 11.53 4.91 30.36
C LYS A 169 12.73 5.17 29.47
N ARG A 170 12.57 5.99 28.44
CA ARG A 170 13.64 6.36 27.50
C ARG A 170 14.81 7.03 28.22
N CYS A 171 14.54 7.96 29.13
CA CYS A 171 15.59 8.65 29.89
C CYS A 171 16.47 7.68 30.70
N CYS A 172 15.88 6.62 31.27
CA CYS A 172 16.62 5.61 32.03
C CYS A 172 17.47 4.72 31.11
N LEU A 173 16.93 4.32 29.96
CA LEU A 173 17.69 3.58 28.94
C LEU A 173 18.85 4.42 28.38
N GLN A 174 18.62 5.71 28.12
CA GLN A 174 19.66 6.64 27.68
C GLN A 174 20.72 6.86 28.77
N SER A 175 20.33 6.94 30.04
CA SER A 175 21.28 7.04 31.15
C SER A 175 22.21 5.82 31.22
N TYR A 176 21.66 4.61 31.08
CA TYR A 176 22.47 3.38 30.97
C TYR A 176 23.46 3.46 29.79
N SER A 177 23.00 3.98 28.65
CA SER A 177 23.82 4.11 27.44
C SER A 177 24.89 5.20 27.55
N HIS A 178 24.66 6.26 28.34
CA HIS A 178 25.65 7.28 28.65
C HIS A 178 26.69 6.82 29.67
N LEU A 179 26.29 6.06 30.70
CA LEU A 179 27.23 5.35 31.58
C LEU A 179 28.13 4.41 30.77
N ALA A 180 27.64 3.93 29.61
CA ALA A 180 28.41 3.14 28.67
C ALA A 180 29.49 3.89 27.88
N GLN A 181 29.37 5.21 27.74
CA GLN A 181 30.27 6.04 26.95
C GLN A 181 31.40 6.69 27.76
N ASN A 182 31.32 6.71 29.10
CA ASN A 182 32.29 7.38 29.97
C ASN A 182 33.66 6.68 30.08
N ASP A 183 33.95 5.69 29.24
CA ASP A 183 35.25 5.04 29.19
C ASP A 183 36.14 5.74 28.13
N VAL A 184 36.95 6.67 28.62
CA VAL A 184 37.70 7.70 27.86
C VAL A 184 38.72 7.12 26.85
N ALA A 185 38.95 5.81 26.84
CA ALA A 185 39.99 5.15 26.04
C ALA A 185 39.54 4.57 24.68
N ALA A 186 38.24 4.58 24.34
CA ALA A 186 37.74 3.94 23.11
C ALA A 186 37.48 4.98 21.99
N GLN A 187 38.38 5.05 21.00
CA GLN A 187 38.16 5.78 19.74
C GLN A 187 37.03 5.20 18.86
N GLU A 188 36.44 4.06 19.22
CA GLU A 188 35.28 3.48 18.53
C GLU A 188 34.02 3.62 19.39
N SER A 189 33.01 4.32 18.85
CA SER A 189 31.72 4.50 19.52
C SER A 189 30.95 3.18 19.58
N GLU A 190 30.40 2.86 20.75
CA GLU A 190 29.44 1.78 20.92
C GLU A 190 28.22 1.99 20.00
N LYS A 191 27.73 0.92 19.38
CA LYS A 191 26.56 1.01 18.51
C LYS A 191 25.30 0.86 19.35
N GLN A 192 24.67 2.00 19.61
CA GLN A 192 23.45 2.09 20.42
C GLN A 192 22.24 2.36 19.52
N MET A 193 21.16 1.61 19.71
CA MET A 193 19.91 1.78 18.96
C MET A 193 18.71 1.73 19.88
N PHE A 194 17.97 2.84 19.95
CA PHE A 194 16.68 2.94 20.64
C PHE A 194 15.53 2.69 19.67
N TYR A 195 14.57 1.86 20.07
CA TYR A 195 13.39 1.45 19.33
C TYR A 195 12.14 1.98 20.05
N PRO A 196 11.55 3.11 19.60
CA PRO A 196 10.31 3.64 20.14
C PRO A 196 9.20 2.59 20.16
N PHE A 197 8.53 2.42 21.29
CA PHE A 197 7.41 1.50 21.41
C PHE A 197 6.15 2.12 20.80
N SER A 198 5.60 1.53 19.74
CA SER A 198 4.32 1.95 19.16
C SER A 198 4.29 3.44 18.75
N MET A 199 5.42 3.94 18.24
CA MET A 199 5.64 5.36 17.91
C MET A 199 5.61 6.35 19.09
N LEU A 200 5.72 5.87 20.34
CA LEU A 200 5.83 6.75 21.52
C LEU A 200 7.24 7.27 21.72
N HIS A 201 7.37 8.53 22.15
CA HIS A 201 8.66 9.18 22.33
C HIS A 201 9.43 8.67 23.56
N ASP A 202 8.76 8.53 24.70
CA ASP A 202 9.39 8.35 26.02
C ASP A 202 9.51 6.90 26.48
N THR A 203 9.09 5.96 25.65
CA THR A 203 9.17 4.54 25.98
C THR A 203 9.55 3.68 24.78
N GLY A 204 10.27 2.59 25.04
CA GLY A 204 10.84 1.79 23.96
C GLY A 204 11.73 0.66 24.44
N SER A 205 12.52 0.17 23.50
CA SER A 205 13.57 -0.82 23.71
C SER A 205 14.93 -0.22 23.38
N LEU A 206 16.00 -0.72 23.98
CA LEU A 206 17.37 -0.31 23.68
C LEU A 206 18.22 -1.54 23.38
N THR A 207 19.09 -1.43 22.37
CA THR A 207 20.17 -2.38 22.13
C THR A 207 21.50 -1.64 22.13
N VAL A 208 22.48 -2.18 22.86
CA VAL A 208 23.85 -1.66 22.94
C VAL A 208 24.81 -2.76 22.53
N GLU A 209 25.51 -2.56 21.41
CA GLU A 209 26.59 -3.44 20.97
C GLU A 209 27.93 -2.75 21.28
N THR A 210 28.74 -3.40 22.11
CA THR A 210 30.04 -2.86 22.53
C THR A 210 31.03 -2.91 21.36
N GLY A 211 31.74 -1.81 21.11
CA GLY A 211 32.78 -1.74 20.06
C GLY A 211 33.91 -2.74 20.28
N GLN A 212 34.56 -3.21 19.21
CA GLN A 212 35.60 -4.26 19.30
C GLN A 212 36.77 -3.87 20.20
N ARG A 213 37.09 -2.57 20.25
CA ARG A 213 38.21 -2.04 21.03
C ARG A 213 37.81 -1.52 22.42
N SER A 214 36.53 -1.60 22.80
CA SER A 214 36.07 -1.04 24.08
C SER A 214 36.61 -1.84 25.26
N SER A 215 36.88 -1.14 26.36
CA SER A 215 37.22 -1.74 27.66
C SER A 215 36.20 -2.79 28.10
N ARG A 216 34.92 -2.54 27.88
CA ARG A 216 33.81 -3.47 28.18
C ARG A 216 33.87 -4.74 27.36
N ARG A 217 34.18 -4.63 26.06
CA ARG A 217 34.40 -5.79 25.20
C ARG A 217 35.61 -6.60 25.65
N LYS A 218 36.70 -5.93 26.04
CA LYS A 218 37.89 -6.57 26.63
C LYS A 218 37.58 -7.25 27.98
N ALA A 219 36.72 -6.63 28.78
CA ALA A 219 36.22 -7.20 30.03
C ALA A 219 35.17 -8.31 29.81
N GLY A 220 34.76 -8.55 28.56
CA GLY A 220 33.91 -9.67 28.18
C GLY A 220 32.42 -9.37 28.03
N LEU A 221 31.97 -8.10 28.05
CA LEU A 221 30.59 -7.73 27.74
C LEU A 221 30.45 -7.40 26.24
N LEU A 222 29.55 -8.10 25.54
CA LEU A 222 29.43 -8.00 24.08
C LEU A 222 28.21 -7.19 23.62
N TYR A 223 27.09 -7.43 24.28
CA TYR A 223 25.80 -6.95 23.84
C TYR A 223 24.87 -6.82 25.04
N SER A 224 24.05 -5.77 25.06
CA SER A 224 22.98 -5.57 26.04
C SER A 224 21.70 -5.21 25.32
N GLN A 225 20.58 -5.77 25.77
CA GLN A 225 19.27 -5.51 25.18
C GLN A 225 18.20 -5.37 26.26
N PHE A 226 17.37 -4.34 26.11
CA PHE A 226 16.29 -3.97 27.00
C PHE A 226 15.00 -3.89 26.19
N TYR A 227 13.94 -4.62 26.56
CA TYR A 227 12.66 -4.55 25.87
C TYR A 227 11.48 -4.95 26.75
N PRO A 228 10.26 -4.44 26.47
CA PRO A 228 9.05 -4.90 27.14
C PRO A 228 8.54 -6.23 26.56
N SER A 229 8.04 -7.11 27.43
CA SER A 229 7.47 -8.41 27.08
C SER A 229 6.06 -8.30 26.48
N VAL A 230 5.43 -7.12 26.45
CA VAL A 230 4.12 -6.93 25.78
C VAL A 230 4.16 -7.24 24.28
N LYS A 231 5.36 -7.30 23.67
CA LYS A 231 5.53 -7.79 22.29
C LYS A 231 4.99 -9.20 22.05
N GLU A 232 4.92 -10.02 23.11
CA GLU A 232 4.42 -11.40 23.05
C GLU A 232 2.93 -11.48 22.68
N VAL A 233 2.19 -10.38 22.83
CA VAL A 233 0.81 -10.27 22.30
C VAL A 233 0.79 -10.53 20.79
N PHE A 234 1.80 -10.07 20.04
CA PHE A 234 1.80 -10.11 18.58
C PHE A 234 2.77 -11.14 17.98
N ALA A 235 3.63 -11.76 18.78
CA ALA A 235 4.67 -12.67 18.31
C ALA A 235 4.12 -14.06 17.96
N ALA A 236 4.31 -14.52 16.72
CA ALA A 236 3.88 -15.86 16.28
C ALA A 236 4.99 -16.58 15.49
N GLY A 237 5.93 -17.24 16.18
CA GLY A 237 7.00 -18.00 15.50
C GLY A 237 7.89 -17.15 14.60
N ASN A 238 8.28 -15.96 15.08
CA ASN A 238 8.97 -14.88 14.36
C ASN A 238 8.14 -14.20 13.26
N VAL A 239 6.83 -14.43 13.20
CA VAL A 239 5.91 -13.65 12.37
C VAL A 239 5.31 -12.54 13.20
N TYR A 240 5.37 -11.32 12.67
CA TYR A 240 4.84 -10.11 13.30
C TYR A 240 3.85 -9.41 12.37
N PRO A 241 2.81 -8.74 12.90
CA PRO A 241 1.78 -8.09 12.10
C PRO A 241 2.33 -7.15 11.04
N PHE A 242 1.74 -7.19 9.84
CA PHE A 242 2.00 -6.27 8.72
C PHE A 242 3.44 -6.24 8.20
N THR A 243 4.28 -7.22 8.57
CA THR A 243 5.67 -7.32 8.07
C THR A 243 5.79 -7.81 6.63
N ASN A 244 4.69 -8.32 6.05
CA ASN A 244 4.63 -8.69 4.64
C ASN A 244 4.62 -7.43 3.76
N THR A 245 5.78 -7.05 3.23
CA THR A 245 5.95 -5.89 2.36
C THR A 245 5.18 -5.99 1.04
N ALA A 246 4.69 -7.17 0.65
CA ALA A 246 3.89 -7.33 -0.56
C ALA A 246 2.50 -6.69 -0.45
N ILE A 247 1.97 -6.49 0.77
CA ILE A 247 0.66 -5.84 0.97
C ILE A 247 0.61 -4.40 0.42
N GLU A 248 1.76 -3.73 0.29
CA GLU A 248 1.87 -2.43 -0.39
C GLU A 248 1.35 -2.47 -1.85
N THR A 249 1.27 -3.65 -2.47
CA THR A 249 0.70 -3.83 -3.83
C THR A 249 -0.81 -3.52 -3.85
N LEU A 250 -1.50 -3.61 -2.71
CA LEU A 250 -2.91 -3.24 -2.59
C LEU A 250 -3.15 -1.76 -2.86
N ALA A 251 -2.15 -0.90 -2.60
CA ALA A 251 -2.24 0.54 -2.85
C ALA A 251 -2.22 0.93 -4.33
N LEU A 252 -1.91 0.01 -5.25
CA LEU A 252 -1.72 0.30 -6.66
C LEU A 252 -3.02 0.23 -7.45
N ASP A 253 -3.15 1.12 -8.43
CA ASP A 253 -4.19 1.04 -9.47
C ASP A 253 -4.25 -0.35 -10.13
N LYS A 254 -5.46 -0.91 -10.28
CA LYS A 254 -5.67 -2.25 -10.87
C LYS A 254 -5.15 -2.33 -12.31
N LYS A 255 -5.32 -1.27 -13.10
CA LYS A 255 -4.86 -1.17 -14.49
C LYS A 255 -3.33 -1.05 -14.51
N LEU A 256 -2.75 -0.19 -13.69
CA LEU A 256 -1.30 -0.05 -13.59
C LEU A 256 -0.61 -1.37 -13.21
N ARG A 257 -1.17 -2.10 -12.24
CA ARG A 257 -0.67 -3.41 -11.79
C ARG A 257 -0.65 -4.44 -12.92
N ARG A 258 -1.75 -4.59 -13.66
CA ARG A 258 -1.82 -5.51 -14.83
C ARG A 258 -0.85 -5.12 -15.92
N THR A 259 -0.70 -3.81 -16.17
CA THR A 259 0.25 -3.32 -17.16
C THR A 259 1.68 -3.68 -16.75
N TRP A 260 2.00 -3.58 -15.46
CA TRP A 260 3.29 -3.96 -14.92
C TRP A 260 3.53 -5.47 -14.95
N GLU A 261 2.51 -6.29 -14.71
CA GLU A 261 2.61 -7.74 -14.90
C GLU A 261 2.94 -8.12 -16.35
N LEU A 262 2.34 -7.42 -17.32
CA LEU A 262 2.57 -7.65 -18.74
C LEU A 262 3.93 -7.15 -19.22
N VAL A 263 4.31 -5.93 -18.83
CA VAL A 263 5.52 -5.25 -19.30
C VAL A 263 6.74 -5.71 -18.50
N GLY A 264 6.62 -5.73 -17.17
CA GLY A 264 7.66 -6.09 -16.21
C GLY A 264 7.98 -7.59 -16.15
N GLY A 265 7.09 -8.44 -16.67
CA GLY A 265 7.08 -9.86 -16.36
C GLY A 265 6.38 -10.05 -15.01
N ALA A 266 5.46 -11.02 -14.93
CA ALA A 266 4.47 -11.15 -13.88
C ALA A 266 4.98 -10.71 -12.50
N LEU A 267 4.42 -9.62 -11.97
CA LEU A 267 4.49 -9.36 -10.54
C LEU A 267 3.89 -10.58 -9.86
N SER A 268 4.65 -11.20 -8.96
CA SER A 268 4.24 -12.44 -8.30
C SER A 268 3.07 -12.24 -7.31
N HIS A 269 2.34 -11.13 -7.34
CA HIS A 269 1.45 -10.76 -6.24
C HIS A 269 -0.02 -10.86 -6.66
N GLN A 270 -0.78 -11.75 -6.04
CA GLN A 270 -2.22 -11.87 -6.22
C GLN A 270 -2.97 -10.97 -5.22
N PRO A 271 -3.79 -10.01 -5.69
CA PRO A 271 -4.47 -9.05 -4.82
C PRO A 271 -5.40 -9.69 -3.79
N ALA A 272 -6.12 -10.76 -4.18
CA ALA A 272 -6.99 -11.50 -3.26
C ALA A 272 -6.19 -12.16 -2.13
N ALA A 273 -5.00 -12.70 -2.43
CA ALA A 273 -4.11 -13.29 -1.43
C ALA A 273 -3.56 -12.23 -0.47
N LEU A 274 -3.20 -11.05 -0.99
CA LEU A 274 -2.73 -9.93 -0.18
C LEU A 274 -3.84 -9.33 0.70
N MET A 275 -5.05 -9.21 0.17
CA MET A 275 -6.21 -8.75 0.96
C MET A 275 -6.53 -9.75 2.08
N LYS A 276 -6.50 -11.05 1.78
CA LYS A 276 -6.63 -12.10 2.79
C LYS A 276 -5.55 -11.99 3.87
N ALA A 277 -4.29 -11.79 3.49
CA ALA A 277 -3.19 -11.60 4.43
C ALA A 277 -3.40 -10.36 5.34
N TYR A 278 -3.83 -9.24 4.75
CA TYR A 278 -4.13 -8.00 5.47
C TYR A 278 -5.26 -8.17 6.49
N LEU A 279 -6.42 -8.68 6.06
CA LEU A 279 -7.59 -8.90 6.92
C LEU A 279 -7.30 -9.92 8.01
N TYR A 280 -6.58 -10.99 7.68
CA TYR A 280 -6.17 -12.01 8.63
C TYR A 280 -5.25 -11.45 9.71
N THR A 281 -4.31 -10.58 9.34
CA THR A 281 -3.43 -9.89 10.28
C THR A 281 -4.24 -9.02 11.26
N LYS A 282 -5.25 -8.28 10.77
CA LYS A 282 -6.15 -7.50 11.63
C LYS A 282 -6.88 -8.41 12.63
N LEU A 283 -7.42 -9.52 12.14
CA LEU A 283 -8.21 -10.45 12.95
C LEU A 283 -7.36 -11.13 14.04
N ARG A 284 -6.13 -11.56 13.69
CA ARG A 284 -5.18 -12.07 14.68
C ARG A 284 -4.84 -11.01 15.73
N GLY A 285 -4.56 -9.77 15.29
CA GLY A 285 -4.31 -8.65 16.19
C GLY A 285 -5.48 -8.39 17.15
N HIS A 286 -6.72 -8.48 16.66
CA HIS A 286 -7.93 -8.35 17.47
C HIS A 286 -8.02 -9.42 18.57
N PHE A 287 -7.95 -10.70 18.22
CA PHE A 287 -8.03 -11.79 19.20
C PHE A 287 -6.86 -11.78 20.20
N ALA A 288 -5.67 -11.44 19.73
CA ALA A 288 -4.50 -11.29 20.59
C ALA A 288 -4.66 -10.18 21.64
N LEU A 289 -5.14 -9.01 21.22
CA LEU A 289 -5.39 -7.88 22.10
C LEU A 289 -6.52 -8.19 23.09
N LEU A 290 -7.64 -8.72 22.62
CA LEU A 290 -8.81 -9.04 23.45
C LEU A 290 -8.47 -10.07 24.51
N GLY A 291 -7.87 -11.20 24.12
CA GLY A 291 -7.56 -12.28 25.05
C GLY A 291 -6.48 -11.88 26.08
N SER A 292 -5.66 -10.87 25.79
CA SER A 292 -4.54 -10.47 26.64
C SER A 292 -4.87 -9.42 27.71
N ILE A 293 -6.10 -8.90 27.78
CA ILE A 293 -6.50 -7.83 28.73
C ILE A 293 -6.18 -8.18 30.18
N LYS A 294 -6.36 -9.46 30.56
CA LYS A 294 -6.11 -9.95 31.92
C LYS A 294 -4.69 -10.48 32.13
N LYS A 295 -3.77 -10.29 31.18
CA LYS A 295 -2.37 -10.73 31.30
C LYS A 295 -1.47 -9.63 31.82
N SER A 296 -0.50 -9.97 32.65
CA SER A 296 0.55 -9.06 33.09
C SER A 296 1.80 -9.22 32.23
N PHE A 297 2.40 -8.11 31.83
CA PHE A 297 3.58 -8.10 30.96
C PHE A 297 4.75 -7.37 31.63
N GLY A 298 5.88 -8.07 31.72
CA GLY A 298 7.11 -7.53 32.29
C GLY A 298 7.99 -6.81 31.30
N ILE A 299 9.21 -6.54 31.75
CA ILE A 299 10.34 -6.05 30.96
C ILE A 299 11.51 -7.01 31.11
N ARG A 300 12.34 -7.06 30.07
CA ARG A 300 13.52 -7.93 30.01
C ARG A 300 14.77 -7.11 29.74
N GLU A 301 15.83 -7.52 30.41
CA GLU A 301 17.20 -7.02 30.31
C GLU A 301 18.10 -8.23 30.07
N GLU A 302 18.84 -8.26 28.97
CA GLU A 302 19.65 -9.40 28.55
C GLU A 302 21.05 -8.94 28.16
N HIS A 303 22.07 -9.59 28.72
CA HIS A 303 23.48 -9.28 28.48
C HIS A 303 24.22 -10.51 27.95
N ARG A 304 24.97 -10.34 26.86
CA ARG A 304 25.88 -11.37 26.35
C ARG A 304 27.27 -11.16 26.93
N VAL A 305 27.75 -12.13 27.68
CA VAL A 305 29.01 -12.07 28.44
C VAL A 305 29.93 -13.25 28.13
N SER A 306 31.24 -13.04 28.20
CA SER A 306 32.24 -14.11 28.10
C SER A 306 32.21 -15.03 29.33
N ASN A 307 32.80 -16.23 29.22
CA ASN A 307 32.97 -17.13 30.37
C ASN A 307 33.72 -16.47 31.54
N GLY A 308 34.79 -15.73 31.27
CA GLY A 308 35.55 -15.03 32.31
C GLY A 308 34.70 -14.03 33.08
N LEU A 309 33.91 -13.22 32.38
CA LEU A 309 33.00 -12.26 33.00
C LEU A 309 31.85 -12.95 33.74
N PHE A 310 31.31 -14.04 33.20
CA PHE A 310 30.26 -14.81 33.86
C PHE A 310 30.71 -15.37 35.22
N ASN A 311 31.91 -15.96 35.29
CA ASN A 311 32.49 -16.45 36.55
C ASN A 311 32.86 -15.32 37.51
N ALA A 312 33.30 -14.16 36.99
CA ALA A 312 33.57 -12.99 37.80
C ALA A 312 32.28 -12.44 38.45
N ILE A 313 31.16 -12.41 37.71
CA ILE A 313 29.83 -12.05 38.26
C ILE A 313 29.46 -13.00 39.39
N ASP A 314 29.58 -14.32 39.18
CA ASP A 314 29.28 -15.32 40.21
C ASP A 314 30.12 -15.11 41.48
N THR A 315 31.42 -14.89 41.30
CA THR A 315 32.36 -14.60 42.40
C THR A 315 31.96 -13.34 43.17
N GLU A 316 31.55 -12.28 42.47
CA GLU A 316 31.16 -11.01 43.08
C GLU A 316 29.86 -11.15 43.89
N PHE A 317 28.87 -11.90 43.40
CA PHE A 317 27.65 -12.21 44.14
C PHE A 317 27.97 -12.91 45.47
N HIS A 318 28.90 -13.87 45.45
CA HIS A 318 29.37 -14.54 46.66
C HIS A 318 30.17 -13.60 47.58
N ALA A 319 31.05 -12.77 47.03
CA ALA A 319 31.87 -11.83 47.80
C ALA A 319 31.02 -10.78 48.53
N GLN A 320 29.95 -10.30 47.88
CA GLN A 320 29.01 -9.36 48.46
C GLN A 320 27.90 -10.02 49.30
N GLN A 321 27.89 -11.36 49.41
CA GLN A 321 26.87 -12.15 50.11
C GLN A 321 25.44 -11.97 49.56
N LEU A 322 25.32 -11.68 48.26
CA LEU A 322 24.05 -11.43 47.59
C LEU A 322 23.44 -12.67 46.93
N GLN A 323 24.14 -13.81 46.93
CA GLN A 323 23.77 -14.97 46.10
C GLN A 323 22.40 -15.58 46.46
N ASP A 324 22.01 -15.50 47.73
CA ASP A 324 20.76 -16.04 48.26
C ASP A 324 19.70 -14.94 48.48
N GLU A 325 20.03 -13.67 48.19
CA GLU A 325 19.07 -12.58 48.27
C GLU A 325 18.02 -12.73 47.16
N HIS A 326 16.76 -12.50 47.52
CA HIS A 326 15.66 -12.52 46.57
C HIS A 326 15.71 -11.27 45.69
N PHE A 327 15.71 -11.47 44.37
CA PHE A 327 15.62 -10.38 43.40
C PHE A 327 14.23 -9.71 43.44
N MET A 328 14.08 -8.69 44.28
CA MET A 328 12.86 -7.90 44.41
C MET A 328 12.97 -6.59 43.63
N ALA A 329 11.92 -6.26 42.87
CA ALA A 329 11.83 -4.97 42.20
C ALA A 329 11.49 -3.86 43.23
N PRO A 330 12.22 -2.73 43.26
CA PRO A 330 11.90 -1.64 44.17
C PRO A 330 10.50 -1.07 43.87
N ALA A 331 9.67 -0.88 44.90
CA ALA A 331 8.32 -0.32 44.76
C ALA A 331 8.29 1.21 44.57
N ASN A 332 9.44 1.85 44.28
CA ASN A 332 9.60 3.30 44.38
C ASN A 332 9.27 4.04 43.06
N GLN A 333 8.88 5.32 43.19
CA GLN A 333 8.60 6.24 42.07
C GLN A 333 9.78 6.42 41.08
N ASN A 334 11.02 6.12 41.52
CA ASN A 334 12.24 6.20 40.72
C ASN A 334 12.52 4.95 39.86
N SER A 335 11.54 4.07 39.65
CA SER A 335 11.70 2.89 38.80
C SER A 335 12.08 3.27 37.35
N PRO A 336 12.93 2.48 36.67
CA PRO A 336 13.37 2.74 35.29
C PRO A 336 12.29 2.45 34.23
N TYR A 337 11.08 2.16 34.68
CA TYR A 337 9.92 1.81 33.87
C TYR A 337 8.67 2.52 34.37
N TYR A 338 7.72 2.73 33.46
CA TYR A 338 6.34 3.02 33.76
C TYR A 338 5.60 1.72 34.12
N ASN A 339 4.63 1.82 35.02
CA ASN A 339 3.73 0.73 35.37
C ASN A 339 2.30 1.16 35.02
N PHE A 340 1.77 0.64 33.92
CA PHE A 340 0.42 0.90 33.45
C PHE A 340 -0.48 -0.31 33.70
N THR A 341 -1.79 -0.13 33.72
CA THR A 341 -2.70 -1.27 33.57
C THR A 341 -2.51 -1.86 32.17
N THR A 342 -2.56 -3.19 32.04
CA THR A 342 -2.49 -3.87 30.75
C THR A 342 -3.60 -3.37 29.83
N GLU A 343 -4.80 -3.16 30.35
CA GLU A 343 -5.93 -2.65 29.59
C GLU A 343 -5.61 -1.31 28.91
N THR A 344 -5.01 -0.35 29.64
CA THR A 344 -4.61 0.94 29.07
C THR A 344 -3.63 0.77 27.92
N VAL A 345 -2.61 -0.09 28.06
CA VAL A 345 -1.61 -0.32 27.02
C VAL A 345 -2.21 -1.02 25.80
N LEU A 346 -3.04 -2.05 26.00
CA LEU A 346 -3.68 -2.77 24.90
C LEU A 346 -4.73 -1.92 24.19
N ARG A 347 -5.44 -1.04 24.91
CA ARG A 347 -6.36 -0.06 24.33
C ARG A 347 -5.60 0.92 23.44
N TRP A 348 -4.47 1.46 23.90
CA TRP A 348 -3.57 2.26 23.06
C TRP A 348 -3.16 1.52 21.79
N LEU A 349 -2.67 0.28 21.92
CA LEU A 349 -2.24 -0.53 20.77
C LEU A 349 -3.39 -0.79 19.78
N ARG A 350 -4.59 -1.09 20.28
CA ARG A 350 -5.79 -1.27 19.45
C ARG A 350 -6.08 -0.02 18.62
N TRP A 351 -6.13 1.15 19.26
CA TRP A 351 -6.40 2.41 18.57
C TRP A 351 -5.28 2.81 17.62
N ASN A 352 -4.02 2.63 18.03
CA ASN A 352 -2.86 2.99 17.22
C ASN A 352 -2.73 2.13 15.96
N VAL A 353 -3.11 0.85 16.01
CA VAL A 353 -3.22 -0.01 14.82
C VAL A 353 -4.42 0.40 13.98
N ASN A 354 -5.60 0.52 14.60
CA ASN A 354 -6.85 0.76 13.89
C ASN A 354 -6.88 2.09 13.14
N LYS A 355 -6.25 3.16 13.64
CA LYS A 355 -6.21 4.44 12.93
C LYS A 355 -5.58 4.31 11.53
N PHE A 356 -4.52 3.51 11.40
CA PHE A 356 -3.85 3.28 10.12
C PHE A 356 -4.61 2.26 9.26
N CYS A 357 -5.21 1.23 9.86
CA CYS A 357 -6.09 0.31 9.13
C CYS A 357 -7.30 1.03 8.54
N ALA A 358 -7.99 1.85 9.35
CA ALA A 358 -9.15 2.63 8.94
C ALA A 358 -8.78 3.66 7.86
N GLY A 359 -7.66 4.36 8.03
CA GLY A 359 -7.15 5.27 7.00
C GLY A 359 -6.86 4.57 5.67
N PHE A 360 -6.22 3.39 5.72
CA PHE A 360 -6.01 2.59 4.51
C PHE A 360 -7.32 2.14 3.88
N GLU A 361 -8.25 1.57 4.66
CA GLU A 361 -9.52 1.03 4.19
C GLU A 361 -10.42 2.11 3.59
N MET A 362 -10.49 3.29 4.21
CA MET A 362 -11.24 4.44 3.71
C MET A 362 -10.69 4.92 2.36
N VAL A 363 -9.37 5.11 2.25
CA VAL A 363 -8.78 5.55 0.97
C VAL A 363 -8.87 4.45 -0.08
N TYR A 364 -8.81 3.18 0.34
CA TYR A 364 -9.01 2.03 -0.53
C TYR A 364 -10.45 1.95 -1.07
N SER A 365 -11.47 2.29 -0.26
CA SER A 365 -12.88 2.29 -0.68
C SER A 365 -13.24 3.48 -1.57
N LEU A 366 -12.54 4.62 -1.44
CA LEU A 366 -12.75 5.82 -2.25
C LEU A 366 -12.16 5.73 -3.67
N GLN A 367 -11.52 4.61 -4.03
CA GLN A 367 -10.95 4.41 -5.36
C GLN A 367 -12.01 4.38 -6.46
N ASP A 368 -11.92 5.28 -7.45
CA ASP A 368 -12.71 5.16 -8.68
C ASP A 368 -12.31 3.86 -9.41
N PRO A 369 -13.27 2.98 -9.80
CA PRO A 369 -12.99 1.74 -10.53
C PRO A 369 -12.18 1.92 -11.83
N HIS A 370 -12.16 3.14 -12.39
CA HIS A 370 -11.50 3.51 -13.63
C HIS A 370 -10.17 4.23 -13.43
N PHE A 371 -9.96 4.87 -12.25
CA PHE A 371 -8.81 5.70 -11.91
C PHE A 371 -8.44 5.64 -10.42
N VAL A 372 -7.30 5.05 -10.08
CA VAL A 372 -6.65 5.37 -8.80
C VAL A 372 -5.61 6.45 -9.04
N THR A 373 -5.83 7.65 -8.48
CA THR A 373 -4.87 8.75 -8.65
C THR A 373 -3.55 8.41 -7.94
N TRP A 374 -2.49 9.08 -8.36
CA TRP A 374 -1.20 8.94 -7.68
C TRP A 374 -1.32 9.32 -6.20
N GLU A 375 -2.13 10.32 -5.86
CA GLU A 375 -2.39 10.74 -4.48
C GLU A 375 -3.00 9.64 -3.62
N HIS A 376 -4.02 8.95 -4.12
CA HIS A 376 -4.63 7.81 -3.42
C HIS A 376 -3.59 6.72 -3.15
N THR A 377 -2.77 6.40 -4.15
CA THR A 377 -1.67 5.42 -4.00
C THR A 377 -0.69 5.84 -2.90
N ARG A 378 -0.30 7.12 -2.87
CA ARG A 378 0.64 7.66 -1.87
C ARG A 378 0.10 7.54 -0.44
N ILE A 379 -1.14 7.94 -0.22
CA ILE A 379 -1.76 7.91 1.10
C ILE A 379 -1.96 6.48 1.59
N MET A 380 -2.40 5.55 0.73
CA MET A 380 -2.50 4.14 1.11
C MET A 380 -1.14 3.53 1.48
N LEU A 381 -0.07 3.85 0.73
CA LEU A 381 1.28 3.39 1.05
C LEU A 381 1.78 3.93 2.39
N MET A 382 1.46 5.19 2.72
CA MET A 382 1.74 5.75 4.03
C MET A 382 1.11 4.92 5.14
N PHE A 383 -0.21 4.68 5.05
CA PHE A 383 -0.94 3.91 6.07
C PHE A 383 -0.36 2.50 6.24
N LEU A 384 -0.13 1.78 5.14
CA LEU A 384 0.42 0.42 5.16
C LEU A 384 1.84 0.37 5.76
N ARG A 385 2.67 1.39 5.56
CA ARG A 385 4.01 1.47 6.16
C ARG A 385 3.97 1.79 7.64
N CYS A 386 3.09 2.71 8.04
CA CYS A 386 2.91 3.07 9.44
C CYS A 386 2.43 1.88 10.29
N LEU A 387 1.64 0.97 9.72
CA LEU A 387 1.19 -0.26 10.39
C LEU A 387 2.33 -1.16 10.91
N GLN A 388 3.51 -1.14 10.28
CA GLN A 388 4.66 -1.93 10.75
C GLN A 388 5.23 -1.45 12.09
N PHE A 389 4.93 -0.19 12.46
CA PHE A 389 5.48 0.46 13.65
C PHE A 389 4.40 0.76 14.71
N SER A 390 3.14 0.39 14.47
CA SER A 390 1.99 0.81 15.28
C SER A 390 1.70 -0.07 16.50
N TYR A 391 2.44 -1.17 16.69
CA TYR A 391 2.12 -2.16 17.73
C TYR A 391 3.34 -2.66 18.53
N SER A 392 4.57 -2.34 18.13
CA SER A 392 5.78 -2.81 18.80
C SER A 392 6.95 -1.81 18.68
N GLY A 393 8.12 -2.18 19.19
CA GLY A 393 9.35 -1.40 19.04
C GLY A 393 9.83 -1.38 17.59
N GLY A 394 9.90 -0.20 16.97
CA GLY A 394 10.25 -0.10 15.55
C GLY A 394 10.98 1.19 15.18
N LEU A 395 11.85 1.10 14.17
CA LEU A 395 12.69 2.23 13.72
C LEU A 395 12.06 2.92 12.52
N ILE A 396 11.00 3.68 12.75
CA ILE A 396 10.36 4.46 11.68
C ILE A 396 11.36 5.40 10.99
N GLN A 397 12.42 5.83 11.69
CA GLN A 397 13.49 6.63 11.14
C GLN A 397 14.31 5.96 10.03
N LYS A 398 14.26 4.63 9.94
CA LYS A 398 14.86 3.87 8.82
C LYS A 398 13.93 3.80 7.60
N SER A 399 12.65 4.12 7.75
CA SER A 399 11.72 4.28 6.62
C SER A 399 11.93 5.65 5.98
N GLY A 400 12.86 5.73 5.01
CA GLY A 400 13.23 6.98 4.36
C GLY A 400 12.02 7.76 3.79
N GLY A 401 11.05 7.06 3.21
CA GLY A 401 9.83 7.66 2.66
C GLY A 401 8.82 8.16 3.70
N CYS A 402 8.93 7.75 4.97
CA CYS A 402 8.08 8.24 6.06
C CYS A 402 8.81 9.27 6.94
N TRP A 403 10.10 9.09 7.17
CA TRP A 403 10.82 9.89 8.16
C TRP A 403 11.49 11.14 7.60
N GLN A 404 12.08 11.03 6.42
CA GLN A 404 12.87 12.12 5.81
C GLN A 404 11.97 12.94 4.90
N ASP A 405 12.27 14.24 4.78
CA ASP A 405 11.59 15.21 3.94
C ASP A 405 12.18 15.19 2.52
N LEU A 406 13.44 15.61 2.35
CA LEU A 406 14.12 15.72 1.07
C LEU A 406 15.61 15.36 1.23
N ARG A 407 16.06 14.36 0.48
CA ARG A 407 17.47 13.98 0.35
C ARG A 407 17.93 14.22 -1.08
N LEU A 408 18.94 15.07 -1.23
CA LEU A 408 19.67 15.26 -2.49
C LEU A 408 20.95 14.43 -2.43
N GLN A 409 21.12 13.50 -3.35
CA GLN A 409 22.33 12.70 -3.50
C GLN A 409 23.02 13.06 -4.81
N PRO A 410 24.37 13.16 -4.85
CA PRO A 410 25.09 13.28 -6.10
C PRO A 410 24.75 12.10 -7.03
N ASP A 411 24.29 12.41 -8.24
CA ASP A 411 23.99 11.42 -9.27
C ASP A 411 24.33 12.01 -10.64
N SER A 412 25.44 11.53 -11.20
CA SER A 412 25.94 11.96 -12.51
C SER A 412 25.00 11.60 -13.67
N SER A 413 23.97 10.77 -13.43
CA SER A 413 22.93 10.47 -14.42
C SER A 413 21.79 11.48 -14.44
N GLN A 414 21.73 12.42 -13.49
CA GLN A 414 20.70 13.46 -13.45
C GLN A 414 21.21 14.77 -14.07
N PRO A 415 20.37 15.55 -14.76
CA PRO A 415 20.77 16.80 -15.44
C PRO A 415 21.38 17.85 -14.50
N ASN A 416 20.97 17.86 -13.24
CA ASN A 416 21.45 18.74 -12.19
C ASN A 416 22.53 18.10 -11.30
N GLY A 417 23.01 16.89 -11.66
CA GLY A 417 23.96 16.13 -10.85
C GLY A 417 23.40 15.65 -9.51
N LEU A 418 22.08 15.74 -9.29
CA LEU A 418 21.45 15.48 -8.00
C LEU A 418 20.21 14.59 -8.14
N ARG A 419 20.27 13.41 -7.53
CA ARG A 419 19.11 12.55 -7.28
C ARG A 419 18.35 13.02 -6.05
N ARG A 420 17.10 13.45 -6.27
CA ARG A 420 16.16 13.84 -5.21
C ARG A 420 15.38 12.62 -4.72
N THR A 421 15.34 12.41 -3.41
CA THR A 421 14.54 11.38 -2.73
C THR A 421 13.70 12.05 -1.65
N GLU A 422 12.38 11.90 -1.69
CA GLU A 422 11.45 12.64 -0.82
C GLU A 422 10.61 11.69 0.03
N GLY A 423 10.22 12.12 1.23
CA GLY A 423 9.32 11.38 2.12
C GLY A 423 8.41 12.32 2.94
N LEU A 424 7.69 11.77 3.92
CA LEU A 424 6.71 12.53 4.72
C LEU A 424 7.33 13.52 5.71
N GLY A 425 8.64 13.49 5.93
CA GLY A 425 9.31 14.47 6.78
C GLY A 425 8.79 14.49 8.23
N PHE A 426 8.43 13.33 8.81
CA PHE A 426 8.01 13.23 10.23
C PHE A 426 9.01 13.85 11.21
N ARG A 427 10.25 14.08 10.78
CA ARG A 427 11.29 14.79 11.54
C ARG A 427 11.10 16.33 11.63
N HIS A 428 10.55 17.01 10.62
CA HIS A 428 10.53 18.49 10.52
C HIS A 428 9.14 19.13 10.28
N THR A 429 8.09 18.33 10.21
CA THR A 429 6.66 18.72 10.11
C THR A 429 6.24 19.49 8.84
N TRP A 430 5.63 18.75 7.92
CA TRP A 430 4.38 19.01 7.17
C TRP A 430 3.98 20.39 6.62
N ARG A 431 4.89 21.35 6.43
CA ARG A 431 4.56 22.63 5.75
C ARG A 431 4.65 22.59 4.22
N LEU A 432 5.07 21.49 3.60
CA LEU A 432 5.42 21.43 2.16
C LEU A 432 4.86 20.18 1.47
N MET A 433 3.54 19.99 1.47
CA MET A 433 2.89 18.93 0.68
C MET A 433 2.73 19.33 -0.79
N ALA A 434 3.83 19.34 -1.56
CA ALA A 434 3.76 19.55 -3.01
C ALA A 434 4.47 18.48 -3.86
N PHE A 435 5.42 17.70 -3.34
CA PHE A 435 6.09 16.65 -4.12
C PHE A 435 6.44 15.47 -3.22
N MET A 436 5.87 14.29 -3.48
CA MET A 436 6.10 13.06 -2.71
C MET A 436 6.27 11.86 -3.65
N MET A 437 7.32 11.06 -3.42
CA MET A 437 7.56 9.78 -4.12
C MET A 437 7.80 8.63 -3.14
N PHE A 438 6.79 7.78 -2.92
CA PHE A 438 6.96 6.53 -2.16
C PHE A 438 7.55 5.43 -3.06
N ASN A 439 8.82 5.08 -2.81
CA ASN A 439 9.49 3.95 -3.46
C ASN A 439 9.14 2.65 -2.72
N ASN A 440 8.49 1.68 -3.38
CA ASN A 440 8.20 0.34 -2.85
C ASN A 440 9.38 -0.62 -3.13
N PRO A 441 10.10 -1.13 -2.12
CA PRO A 441 11.29 -1.98 -2.29
C PRO A 441 11.01 -3.34 -2.97
N SER A 442 9.87 -3.97 -2.64
CA SER A 442 9.46 -5.26 -3.23
C SER A 442 9.17 -5.10 -4.73
N MET A 443 8.58 -3.95 -5.09
CA MET A 443 8.43 -3.54 -6.47
C MET A 443 9.79 -3.23 -7.10
N GLN A 444 10.64 -2.41 -6.49
CA GLN A 444 11.98 -2.12 -7.04
C GLN A 444 12.78 -3.37 -7.39
N ALA A 445 12.73 -4.43 -6.56
CA ALA A 445 13.42 -5.70 -6.84
C ALA A 445 12.90 -6.40 -8.11
N ALA A 446 11.59 -6.50 -8.31
CA ALA A 446 11.00 -7.06 -9.53
C ALA A 446 11.17 -6.11 -10.74
N TYR A 447 11.23 -4.80 -10.49
CA TYR A 447 11.31 -3.75 -11.50
C TYR A 447 12.73 -3.56 -12.05
N HIS A 448 13.77 -3.86 -11.28
CA HIS A 448 15.16 -3.56 -11.66
C HIS A 448 15.54 -4.11 -13.05
N ALA A 449 15.00 -5.26 -13.45
CA ALA A 449 15.28 -5.87 -14.76
C ALA A 449 14.58 -5.17 -15.95
N ARG A 450 13.46 -4.45 -15.72
CA ARG A 450 12.63 -3.85 -16.79
C ARG A 450 12.18 -2.41 -16.48
N TYR A 451 12.93 -1.73 -15.61
CA TYR A 451 12.58 -0.45 -15.00
C TYR A 451 12.21 0.62 -16.03
N ARG A 452 12.98 0.74 -17.11
CA ARG A 452 12.76 1.75 -18.16
C ARG A 452 11.36 1.61 -18.78
N GLN A 453 10.95 0.40 -19.15
CA GLN A 453 9.65 0.15 -19.78
C GLN A 453 8.49 0.42 -18.82
N VAL A 454 8.65 0.01 -17.56
CA VAL A 454 7.64 0.21 -16.51
C VAL A 454 7.48 1.70 -16.16
N ARG A 455 8.59 2.44 -16.10
CA ARG A 455 8.63 3.89 -15.88
C ARG A 455 7.94 4.63 -17.03
N ASP A 456 8.25 4.28 -18.26
CA ASP A 456 7.73 5.01 -19.43
C ASP A 456 6.20 4.83 -19.55
N VAL A 457 5.68 3.63 -19.29
CA VAL A 457 4.24 3.38 -19.18
C VAL A 457 3.63 4.18 -18.02
N ARG A 458 4.25 4.15 -16.83
CA ARG A 458 3.76 4.91 -15.67
C ARG A 458 3.65 6.41 -15.97
N ILE A 459 4.62 6.99 -16.68
CA ILE A 459 4.61 8.40 -17.09
C ILE A 459 3.40 8.68 -17.98
N ASP A 460 3.10 7.81 -18.94
CA ASP A 460 1.94 7.99 -19.82
C ASP A 460 0.61 7.95 -19.04
N PHE A 461 0.48 7.10 -18.01
CA PHE A 461 -0.69 7.09 -17.12
C PHE A 461 -0.82 8.37 -16.27
N ILE A 462 0.30 8.89 -15.75
CA ILE A 462 0.32 10.17 -15.02
C ILE A 462 -0.13 11.32 -15.92
N ARG A 463 0.30 11.32 -17.17
CA ARG A 463 -0.10 12.33 -18.17
C ARG A 463 -1.61 12.31 -18.45
N VAL A 464 -2.24 11.13 -18.52
CA VAL A 464 -3.70 11.03 -18.67
C VAL A 464 -4.44 11.59 -17.45
N ASP A 465 -4.00 11.26 -16.23
CA ASP A 465 -4.65 11.78 -15.02
C ASP A 465 -4.48 13.31 -14.87
N LYS A 466 -3.31 13.86 -15.18
CA LYS A 466 -3.11 15.32 -15.22
C LYS A 466 -4.00 15.99 -16.25
N ALA A 467 -4.06 15.45 -17.47
CA ALA A 467 -4.96 15.97 -18.50
C ALA A 467 -6.42 15.92 -18.03
N ARG A 468 -6.86 14.84 -17.36
CA ARG A 468 -8.21 14.74 -16.77
C ARG A 468 -8.45 15.84 -15.72
N GLN A 469 -7.51 16.06 -14.81
CA GLN A 469 -7.62 17.12 -13.79
C GLN A 469 -7.77 18.50 -14.45
N TRP A 470 -6.94 18.81 -15.45
CA TRP A 470 -7.06 20.06 -16.21
C TRP A 470 -8.35 20.14 -17.01
N MET A 471 -8.88 19.03 -17.55
CA MET A 471 -10.18 19.06 -18.23
C MET A 471 -11.32 19.37 -17.24
N ILE A 472 -11.20 18.99 -15.97
CA ILE A 472 -12.18 19.36 -14.94
C ILE A 472 -12.01 20.84 -14.58
N GLU A 473 -10.78 21.28 -14.31
CA GLU A 473 -10.43 22.67 -13.95
C GLU A 473 -10.86 23.67 -15.03
N PHE A 474 -10.58 23.37 -16.30
CA PHE A 474 -10.92 24.22 -17.45
C PHE A 474 -12.20 23.78 -18.16
N SER A 475 -13.11 23.12 -17.44
CA SER A 475 -14.35 22.56 -18.00
C SER A 475 -15.26 23.60 -18.68
N SER A 476 -15.19 24.86 -18.24
CA SER A 476 -15.93 26.00 -18.81
C SER A 476 -15.29 26.62 -20.05
N VAL A 477 -14.08 26.21 -20.45
CA VAL A 477 -13.33 26.81 -21.57
C VAL A 477 -13.21 25.81 -22.72
N PRO A 478 -14.03 25.93 -23.79
CA PRO A 478 -14.08 24.92 -24.86
C PRO A 478 -12.76 24.71 -25.58
N ASP A 479 -11.92 25.73 -25.71
CA ASP A 479 -10.62 25.64 -26.39
C ASP A 479 -9.57 24.90 -25.58
N CYS A 480 -9.57 25.07 -24.24
CA CYS A 480 -8.73 24.29 -23.34
C CYS A 480 -9.07 22.80 -23.45
N LEU A 481 -10.36 22.48 -23.45
CA LEU A 481 -10.83 21.11 -23.61
C LEU A 481 -10.46 20.54 -24.99
N GLN A 482 -10.57 21.31 -26.08
CA GLN A 482 -10.10 20.89 -27.40
C GLN A 482 -8.59 20.61 -27.44
N LEU A 483 -7.78 21.44 -26.78
CA LEU A 483 -6.34 21.24 -26.68
C LEU A 483 -6.01 19.96 -25.90
N LEU A 484 -6.69 19.73 -24.77
CA LEU A 484 -6.52 18.53 -23.93
C LEU A 484 -7.02 17.25 -24.63
N GLU A 485 -8.13 17.32 -25.34
CA GLU A 485 -8.64 16.24 -26.20
C GLU A 485 -7.60 15.84 -27.27
N LYS A 486 -6.96 16.84 -27.90
CA LYS A 486 -5.88 16.63 -28.87
C LYS A 486 -4.61 16.07 -28.21
N TYR A 487 -4.28 16.52 -27.00
CA TYR A 487 -3.17 15.98 -26.21
C TYR A 487 -3.37 14.48 -25.91
N LEU A 488 -4.55 14.10 -25.40
CA LEU A 488 -4.92 12.72 -25.12
C LEU A 488 -4.92 11.85 -26.39
N GLN A 489 -5.34 12.40 -27.53
CA GLN A 489 -5.27 11.73 -28.83
C GLN A 489 -3.83 11.43 -29.23
N GLN A 490 -2.93 12.42 -29.18
CA GLN A 490 -1.50 12.23 -29.48
C GLN A 490 -0.87 11.19 -28.55
N LEU A 491 -1.20 11.25 -27.26
CA LEU A 491 -0.71 10.30 -26.26
C LEU A 491 -1.12 8.86 -26.58
N CYS A 492 -2.39 8.64 -26.94
CA CYS A 492 -2.90 7.31 -27.31
C CYS A 492 -2.23 6.78 -28.59
N LEU A 493 -2.05 7.62 -29.61
CA LEU A 493 -1.39 7.22 -30.87
C LEU A 493 0.09 6.91 -30.65
N CYS A 494 0.77 7.69 -29.80
CA CYS A 494 2.15 7.42 -29.41
C CYS A 494 2.27 6.09 -28.66
N ALA A 495 1.43 5.87 -27.64
CA ALA A 495 1.39 4.61 -26.90
C ALA A 495 1.13 3.41 -27.82
N PHE A 496 0.27 3.55 -28.84
CA PHE A 496 0.06 2.50 -29.84
C PHE A 496 1.34 2.14 -30.59
N ARG A 497 2.11 3.13 -31.06
CA ARG A 497 3.41 2.89 -31.71
C ARG A 497 4.41 2.22 -30.78
N LYS A 498 4.51 2.69 -29.53
CA LYS A 498 5.37 2.06 -28.50
C LYS A 498 5.04 0.57 -28.34
N ASP A 499 3.76 0.22 -28.27
CA ASP A 499 3.32 -1.18 -28.11
C ASP A 499 3.57 -2.04 -29.37
N VAL A 500 3.42 -1.48 -30.58
CA VAL A 500 3.78 -2.15 -31.83
C VAL A 500 5.27 -2.47 -31.86
N PHE A 501 6.14 -1.49 -31.63
CA PHE A 501 7.59 -1.67 -31.66
C PHE A 501 8.11 -2.54 -30.51
N THR A 502 7.48 -2.47 -29.34
CA THR A 502 7.77 -3.38 -28.22
C THR A 502 7.49 -4.82 -28.60
N TYR A 503 6.39 -5.09 -29.34
CA TYR A 503 6.02 -6.44 -29.75
C TYR A 503 7.01 -7.05 -30.75
N ILE A 504 7.57 -6.24 -31.64
CA ILE A 504 8.53 -6.67 -32.66
C ILE A 504 9.99 -6.40 -32.27
N LYS A 505 10.27 -6.07 -31.00
CA LYS A 505 11.60 -5.63 -30.54
C LYS A 505 12.74 -6.56 -30.96
N SER A 506 12.49 -7.87 -31.04
CA SER A 506 13.48 -8.88 -31.41
C SER A 506 13.99 -8.79 -32.85
N VAL A 507 13.27 -8.09 -33.73
CA VAL A 507 13.58 -7.96 -35.16
C VAL A 507 14.03 -6.54 -35.54
N LEU A 508 14.12 -5.62 -34.58
CA LEU A 508 14.56 -4.25 -34.79
C LEU A 508 16.08 -4.15 -34.92
N HIS A 509 16.55 -3.19 -35.72
CA HIS A 509 17.95 -2.81 -35.78
C HIS A 509 18.37 -2.12 -34.47
N PRO A 510 19.55 -2.43 -33.90
CA PRO A 510 20.01 -1.86 -32.62
C PRO A 510 19.89 -0.34 -32.52
N ASP A 511 20.30 0.37 -33.58
CA ASP A 511 20.31 1.85 -33.63
C ASP A 511 18.92 2.48 -33.61
N HIS A 512 17.88 1.72 -33.95
CA HIS A 512 16.50 2.21 -34.00
C HIS A 512 15.69 1.80 -32.76
N ILE A 513 16.21 0.94 -31.89
CA ILE A 513 15.46 0.43 -30.72
C ILE A 513 14.97 1.57 -29.83
N GLU A 514 15.82 2.56 -29.53
CA GLU A 514 15.46 3.64 -28.61
C GLU A 514 14.32 4.51 -29.16
N ALA A 515 14.46 5.02 -30.38
CA ALA A 515 13.44 5.81 -31.06
C ALA A 515 12.13 5.02 -31.28
N ALA A 516 12.24 3.72 -31.62
CA ALA A 516 11.10 2.84 -31.82
C ALA A 516 10.29 2.65 -30.52
N LEU A 517 10.98 2.35 -29.41
CA LEU A 517 10.35 2.15 -28.10
C LEU A 517 9.84 3.46 -27.47
N ALA A 518 10.37 4.61 -27.89
CA ALA A 518 9.83 5.92 -27.55
C ALA A 518 8.55 6.28 -28.35
N GLY A 519 8.22 5.53 -29.40
CA GLY A 519 7.08 5.80 -30.27
C GLY A 519 7.33 6.93 -31.27
N GLU A 520 8.61 7.25 -31.55
CA GLU A 520 9.02 8.33 -32.44
C GLU A 520 9.06 7.90 -33.91
N ILE A 521 9.32 6.62 -34.17
CA ILE A 521 9.37 6.08 -35.53
C ILE A 521 7.94 6.04 -36.13
N PRO A 522 7.70 6.66 -37.30
CA PRO A 522 6.43 6.59 -37.99
C PRO A 522 6.07 5.17 -38.40
N LEU A 523 4.78 4.83 -38.39
CA LEU A 523 4.28 3.59 -38.99
C LEU A 523 4.01 3.79 -40.48
N CYS A 524 5.07 4.07 -41.24
CA CYS A 524 5.13 4.17 -42.71
C CYS A 524 6.07 3.07 -43.25
N TYR A 525 5.96 2.72 -44.54
CA TYR A 525 6.74 1.60 -45.10
C TYR A 525 8.25 1.79 -44.95
N GLU A 526 8.79 2.90 -45.46
CA GLU A 526 10.22 3.23 -45.35
C GLU A 526 10.68 3.27 -43.88
N SER A 527 9.91 3.91 -43.00
CA SER A 527 10.27 4.01 -41.58
C SER A 527 10.30 2.66 -40.87
N VAL A 528 9.37 1.76 -41.19
CA VAL A 528 9.36 0.39 -40.64
C VAL A 528 10.47 -0.44 -41.27
N HIS A 529 10.69 -0.33 -42.58
CA HIS A 529 11.78 -0.99 -43.29
C HIS A 529 13.13 -0.65 -42.66
N ASP A 530 13.40 0.63 -42.45
CA ASP A 530 14.66 1.10 -41.87
C ASP A 530 14.80 0.69 -40.40
N ALA A 531 13.70 0.67 -39.64
CA ALA A 531 13.73 0.23 -38.24
C ALA A 531 14.05 -1.27 -38.06
N LEU A 532 13.81 -2.11 -39.06
CA LEU A 532 14.10 -3.55 -39.01
C LEU A 532 15.59 -3.85 -39.22
N ALA A 533 16.10 -4.91 -38.60
CA ALA A 533 17.45 -5.41 -38.89
C ALA A 533 17.52 -5.97 -40.33
N GLU A 534 18.70 -5.91 -40.95
CA GLU A 534 18.88 -6.25 -42.38
C GLU A 534 18.26 -7.60 -42.79
N ARG A 535 18.40 -8.63 -41.96
CA ARG A 535 17.85 -9.97 -42.23
C ARG A 535 16.33 -10.05 -42.28
N HIS A 536 15.64 -9.05 -41.74
CA HIS A 536 14.17 -8.96 -41.70
C HIS A 536 13.62 -7.96 -42.72
N ARG A 537 14.48 -7.41 -43.60
CA ARG A 537 14.09 -6.52 -44.69
C ARG A 537 13.92 -7.32 -46.00
N PRO A 538 12.94 -6.98 -46.85
CA PRO A 538 11.85 -6.01 -46.62
C PRO A 538 10.76 -6.55 -45.66
N PRO A 539 9.94 -5.68 -45.03
CA PRO A 539 8.83 -6.12 -44.19
C PRO A 539 7.84 -7.02 -44.95
N GLN A 540 7.42 -8.13 -44.35
CA GLN A 540 6.40 -9.01 -44.93
C GLN A 540 5.03 -8.33 -44.94
N LEU A 541 4.43 -8.20 -46.12
CA LEU A 541 3.12 -7.56 -46.29
C LEU A 541 1.98 -8.59 -46.39
N ALA A 542 0.80 -8.22 -45.92
CA ALA A 542 -0.43 -8.96 -46.12
C ALA A 542 -0.90 -8.82 -47.58
N TYR A 543 -1.08 -9.93 -48.27
CA TYR A 543 -1.61 -9.96 -49.64
C TYR A 543 -2.56 -11.15 -49.85
N GLY A 544 -3.39 -11.06 -50.89
CA GLY A 544 -4.25 -12.16 -51.36
C GLY A 544 -5.73 -12.06 -50.95
N ASN A 545 -6.57 -12.87 -51.61
CA ASN A 545 -8.03 -12.76 -51.51
C ASN A 545 -8.62 -13.41 -50.25
N ARG A 546 -7.85 -14.26 -49.54
CA ARG A 546 -8.27 -15.03 -48.36
C ARG A 546 -7.86 -14.38 -47.02
N LEU A 547 -7.73 -13.07 -46.98
CA LEU A 547 -7.46 -12.33 -45.72
C LEU A 547 -8.73 -12.25 -44.85
N ALA A 548 -8.55 -12.42 -43.53
CA ALA A 548 -9.62 -12.34 -42.53
C ALA A 548 -10.12 -10.90 -42.34
N VAL A 549 -9.20 -9.94 -42.39
CA VAL A 549 -9.52 -8.50 -42.41
C VAL A 549 -9.73 -8.07 -43.85
N LYS A 550 -10.91 -7.49 -44.14
CA LYS A 550 -11.31 -7.07 -45.49
C LYS A 550 -11.18 -5.56 -45.74
N ASN A 551 -11.22 -4.73 -44.70
CA ASN A 551 -11.05 -3.29 -44.81
C ASN A 551 -10.40 -2.71 -43.54
N ILE A 552 -10.00 -1.44 -43.62
CA ILE A 552 -9.28 -0.75 -42.54
C ILE A 552 -10.16 -0.47 -41.31
N ASP A 553 -11.48 -0.34 -41.47
CA ASP A 553 -12.41 -0.14 -40.36
C ASP A 553 -12.49 -1.37 -39.46
N VAL A 554 -12.53 -2.56 -40.06
CA VAL A 554 -12.45 -3.83 -39.34
C VAL A 554 -11.11 -3.95 -38.63
N LEU A 555 -10.00 -3.53 -39.26
CA LEU A 555 -8.68 -3.50 -38.64
C LEU A 555 -8.64 -2.56 -37.44
N PHE A 556 -9.21 -1.36 -37.56
CA PHE A 556 -9.30 -0.41 -36.45
C PHE A 556 -10.13 -0.97 -35.31
N ALA A 557 -11.29 -1.57 -35.60
CA ALA A 557 -12.09 -2.22 -34.57
C ALA A 557 -11.30 -3.34 -33.87
N TRP A 558 -10.56 -4.15 -34.62
CA TRP A 558 -9.72 -5.19 -34.06
C TRP A 558 -8.64 -4.63 -33.12
N LEU A 559 -7.97 -3.55 -33.54
CA LEU A 559 -6.92 -2.88 -32.77
C LEU A 559 -7.49 -2.10 -31.57
N TRP A 560 -8.66 -1.46 -31.65
CA TRP A 560 -9.09 -0.46 -30.66
C TRP A 560 -10.42 -0.76 -29.91
N LYS A 561 -11.22 -1.78 -30.29
CA LYS A 561 -12.53 -2.08 -29.66
C LYS A 561 -12.45 -2.58 -28.21
N TRP A 562 -13.43 -2.21 -27.36
CA TRP A 562 -13.44 -2.50 -25.90
C TRP A 562 -13.48 -3.99 -25.57
N LYS A 563 -14.36 -4.73 -26.22
CA LYS A 563 -14.53 -6.18 -26.04
C LYS A 563 -13.90 -6.89 -27.23
N ASP A 564 -13.30 -8.04 -26.95
CA ASP A 564 -12.69 -8.87 -27.99
C ASP A 564 -13.72 -9.65 -28.82
N GLY A 565 -15.00 -9.64 -28.43
CA GLY A 565 -16.07 -10.28 -29.19
C GLY A 565 -15.73 -11.75 -29.44
N HIS A 566 -15.68 -12.15 -30.72
CA HIS A 566 -15.34 -13.51 -31.15
C HIS A 566 -13.83 -13.82 -31.18
N PHE A 567 -12.94 -12.91 -30.75
CA PHE A 567 -11.50 -13.11 -30.80
C PHE A 567 -10.94 -13.54 -29.42
N GLU A 568 -10.44 -14.77 -29.27
CA GLU A 568 -9.82 -15.24 -28.02
C GLU A 568 -8.37 -14.75 -27.86
N ARG A 569 -8.18 -13.46 -27.57
CA ARG A 569 -6.83 -12.86 -27.42
C ARG A 569 -6.40 -12.74 -25.96
N LYS A 570 -5.46 -13.60 -25.53
CA LYS A 570 -4.89 -13.55 -24.17
C LYS A 570 -4.12 -12.23 -23.93
N GLY A 571 -4.43 -11.56 -22.81
CA GLY A 571 -3.73 -10.35 -22.34
C GLY A 571 -3.94 -9.09 -23.21
N TRP A 572 -4.89 -9.15 -24.17
CA TRP A 572 -5.07 -8.09 -25.16
C TRP A 572 -5.79 -6.85 -24.60
N LYS A 573 -6.81 -7.05 -23.74
CA LYS A 573 -7.50 -5.96 -23.03
C LYS A 573 -6.57 -5.12 -22.14
N ASP A 574 -5.47 -5.72 -21.71
CA ASP A 574 -4.52 -5.17 -20.75
C ASP A 574 -3.28 -4.55 -21.45
N LYS A 575 -3.33 -4.33 -22.77
CA LYS A 575 -2.27 -3.61 -23.51
C LYS A 575 -2.20 -2.12 -23.10
N PRO A 576 -1.01 -1.56 -22.82
CA PRO A 576 -0.85 -0.16 -22.38
C PRO A 576 -1.64 0.86 -23.20
N TYR A 577 -1.54 0.86 -24.54
CA TYR A 577 -2.27 1.85 -25.35
C TYR A 577 -3.79 1.75 -25.22
N ARG A 578 -4.34 0.54 -25.01
CA ARG A 578 -5.78 0.34 -24.83
C ARG A 578 -6.27 0.86 -23.50
N MET A 579 -5.47 0.69 -22.46
CA MET A 579 -5.79 1.15 -21.12
C MET A 579 -5.73 2.67 -21.05
N LEU A 580 -4.73 3.28 -21.68
CA LEU A 580 -4.64 4.74 -21.86
C LEU A 580 -5.81 5.26 -22.69
N PHE A 581 -6.20 4.57 -23.76
CA PHE A 581 -7.35 4.94 -24.58
C PHE A 581 -8.67 4.85 -23.82
N GLN A 582 -8.87 3.82 -22.98
CA GLN A 582 -10.04 3.69 -22.11
C GLN A 582 -10.09 4.80 -21.05
N GLN A 583 -8.96 5.10 -20.40
CA GLN A 583 -8.88 6.18 -19.42
C GLN A 583 -9.09 7.55 -20.05
N SER A 584 -8.49 7.80 -21.21
CA SER A 584 -8.69 9.03 -21.97
C SER A 584 -10.15 9.20 -22.39
N PHE A 585 -10.79 8.12 -22.88
CA PHE A 585 -12.22 8.13 -23.21
C PHE A 585 -13.08 8.48 -21.99
N GLN A 586 -12.76 7.91 -20.83
CA GLN A 586 -13.49 8.20 -19.60
C GLN A 586 -13.26 9.63 -19.10
N ALA A 587 -12.03 10.16 -19.21
CA ALA A 587 -11.73 11.56 -18.87
C ALA A 587 -12.54 12.55 -19.72
N VAL A 588 -12.62 12.30 -21.03
CA VAL A 588 -13.47 13.08 -21.94
C VAL A 588 -14.95 12.87 -21.61
N LYS A 589 -15.38 11.64 -21.29
CA LYS A 589 -16.77 11.36 -20.92
C LYS A 589 -17.21 12.13 -19.68
N THR A 590 -16.35 12.22 -18.66
CA THR A 590 -16.66 12.93 -17.41
C THR A 590 -16.90 14.43 -17.64
N THR A 591 -16.20 15.04 -18.61
CA THR A 591 -16.20 16.50 -18.82
C THR A 591 -17.06 16.95 -20.01
N ARG A 592 -17.24 16.10 -21.02
CA ARG A 592 -17.98 16.38 -22.26
C ARG A 592 -19.19 15.47 -22.49
N GLY A 593 -19.49 14.59 -21.54
CA GLY A 593 -20.54 13.57 -21.68
C GLY A 593 -20.18 12.46 -22.67
N ILE A 594 -21.10 11.51 -22.83
CA ILE A 594 -20.88 10.32 -23.66
C ILE A 594 -20.71 10.65 -25.16
N ASP A 595 -21.42 11.65 -25.66
CA ASP A 595 -21.35 12.03 -27.08
C ASP A 595 -20.06 12.77 -27.41
N GLY A 596 -19.57 13.61 -26.50
CA GLY A 596 -18.22 14.19 -26.60
C GLY A 596 -17.15 13.11 -26.65
N ALA A 597 -17.23 12.10 -25.78
CA ALA A 597 -16.30 10.97 -25.78
C ALA A 597 -16.39 10.14 -27.08
N ARG A 598 -17.59 9.93 -27.62
CA ARG A 598 -17.80 9.26 -28.92
C ARG A 598 -17.19 10.07 -30.06
N LYS A 599 -17.38 11.39 -30.09
CA LYS A 599 -16.78 12.30 -31.07
C LYS A 599 -15.25 12.25 -31.00
N TRP A 600 -14.68 12.34 -29.80
CA TRP A 600 -13.24 12.23 -29.58
C TRP A 600 -12.67 10.91 -30.11
N ARG A 601 -13.36 9.78 -29.85
CA ARG A 601 -12.97 8.47 -30.41
C ARG A 601 -12.97 8.46 -31.94
N GLN A 602 -13.92 9.13 -32.59
CA GLN A 602 -13.94 9.25 -34.05
C GLN A 602 -12.79 10.11 -34.57
N GLU A 603 -12.43 11.19 -33.87
CA GLU A 603 -11.26 11.99 -34.23
C GLU A 603 -9.96 11.21 -34.08
N LEU A 604 -9.80 10.44 -33.00
CA LEU A 604 -8.67 9.52 -32.83
C LEU A 604 -8.58 8.52 -33.99
N LYS A 605 -9.71 7.93 -34.41
CA LYS A 605 -9.78 7.03 -35.57
C LYS A 605 -9.36 7.74 -36.87
N ARG A 606 -9.85 8.96 -37.10
CA ARG A 606 -9.50 9.76 -38.28
C ARG A 606 -8.01 10.04 -38.33
N SER A 607 -7.41 10.52 -37.24
CA SER A 607 -5.96 10.77 -37.18
C SER A 607 -5.16 9.47 -37.37
N PHE A 608 -5.61 8.36 -36.78
CA PHE A 608 -4.98 7.06 -36.96
C PHE A 608 -4.87 6.67 -38.44
N PHE A 609 -5.96 6.75 -39.21
CA PHE A 609 -5.96 6.46 -40.65
C PHE A 609 -5.08 7.42 -41.47
N LYS A 610 -5.08 8.69 -41.08
CA LYS A 610 -4.32 9.73 -41.78
C LYS A 610 -2.81 9.60 -41.57
N SER A 611 -2.33 8.91 -40.53
CA SER A 611 -0.92 8.91 -40.14
C SER A 611 -0.25 7.53 -40.02
N HIS A 612 -1.00 6.43 -39.94
CA HIS A 612 -0.44 5.08 -39.75
C HIS A 612 -0.74 4.21 -40.98
N TRP A 613 0.21 4.13 -41.91
CA TRP A 613 0.03 3.43 -43.18
C TRP A 613 0.57 1.99 -43.18
N MET A 614 1.38 1.63 -42.18
CA MET A 614 1.85 0.27 -41.92
C MET A 614 1.30 -0.21 -40.59
N LEU A 615 0.29 -1.08 -40.63
CA LEU A 615 -0.43 -1.53 -39.43
C LEU A 615 -0.10 -3.00 -39.11
N PRO A 616 -0.08 -3.40 -37.83
CA PRO A 616 0.13 -4.80 -37.48
C PRO A 616 -1.03 -5.66 -37.99
N TYR A 617 -0.75 -6.70 -38.80
CA TYR A 617 -1.81 -7.59 -39.27
C TYR A 617 -2.23 -8.56 -38.15
N PRO A 618 -3.52 -8.72 -37.87
CA PRO A 618 -3.98 -9.45 -36.70
C PRO A 618 -3.92 -10.97 -36.77
N GLN A 619 -3.86 -11.62 -35.60
CA GLN A 619 -4.01 -13.07 -35.41
C GLN A 619 -4.98 -13.37 -34.25
N SER A 620 -5.70 -14.50 -34.32
CA SER A 620 -6.69 -14.89 -33.29
C SER A 620 -6.13 -15.00 -31.87
N GLN A 621 -4.88 -15.43 -31.70
CA GLN A 621 -4.25 -15.72 -30.40
C GLN A 621 -3.11 -14.75 -30.03
N GLY A 622 -2.89 -13.67 -30.79
CA GLY A 622 -1.70 -12.81 -30.62
C GLY A 622 -1.89 -11.37 -31.09
N PHE A 623 -0.89 -10.52 -30.83
CA PHE A 623 -0.98 -9.11 -31.19
C PHE A 623 -0.75 -8.85 -32.68
N MET A 624 0.16 -9.60 -33.29
CA MET A 624 0.48 -9.50 -34.71
C MET A 624 0.77 -10.90 -35.24
N ARG A 625 0.26 -11.19 -36.44
CA ARG A 625 0.44 -12.46 -37.14
C ARG A 625 1.89 -12.61 -37.56
N LYS A 626 2.43 -13.82 -37.38
CA LYS A 626 3.65 -14.26 -38.06
C LYS A 626 3.29 -15.12 -39.27
N ASP A 627 4.06 -14.98 -40.34
CA ASP A 627 3.95 -15.86 -41.48
C ASP A 627 4.31 -17.31 -41.08
N LYS A 628 3.63 -18.28 -41.68
CA LYS A 628 3.81 -19.68 -41.27
C LYS A 628 5.17 -20.23 -41.69
N GLU A 629 5.67 -19.80 -42.83
CA GLU A 629 6.90 -20.29 -43.47
C GLU A 629 8.08 -19.44 -43.03
N THR A 630 8.02 -18.12 -43.25
CA THR A 630 9.15 -17.22 -42.99
C THR A 630 9.29 -16.84 -41.51
N LYS A 631 8.24 -17.06 -40.71
CA LYS A 631 8.14 -16.59 -39.30
C LYS A 631 8.24 -15.07 -39.13
N GLU A 632 8.23 -14.32 -40.24
CA GLU A 632 8.26 -12.86 -40.24
C GLU A 632 6.93 -12.26 -39.80
N PHE A 633 6.98 -11.07 -39.22
CA PHE A 633 5.78 -10.35 -38.81
C PHE A 633 5.06 -9.77 -40.03
N VAL A 634 3.75 -10.04 -40.14
CA VAL A 634 2.93 -9.62 -41.29
C VAL A 634 2.31 -8.25 -41.04
N TRP A 635 2.53 -7.32 -41.96
CA TRP A 635 2.03 -5.95 -41.92
C TRP A 635 0.85 -5.74 -42.88
N TRP A 636 -0.11 -4.91 -42.49
CA TRP A 636 -1.15 -4.39 -43.37
C TRP A 636 -0.68 -3.07 -44.01
N PRO A 637 -0.38 -3.06 -45.32
CA PRO A 637 -0.06 -1.84 -46.05
C PRO A 637 -1.35 -1.10 -46.45
N SER A 638 -1.67 -0.02 -45.76
CA SER A 638 -2.76 0.88 -46.12
C SER A 638 -2.37 1.74 -47.32
N PHE A 639 -3.23 1.81 -48.33
CA PHE A 639 -3.01 2.57 -49.55
C PHE A 639 -4.22 3.44 -49.90
N HIS A 640 -3.97 4.65 -50.39
CA HIS A 640 -5.01 5.55 -50.86
C HIS A 640 -4.66 6.12 -52.23
N ARG A 641 -5.37 5.67 -53.28
CA ARG A 641 -5.12 6.04 -54.68
C ARG A 641 -5.12 7.56 -54.90
N GLY A 642 -6.16 8.25 -54.43
CA GLY A 642 -6.30 9.71 -54.62
C GLY A 642 -5.15 10.53 -54.02
N LEU A 643 -4.79 10.25 -52.77
CA LEU A 643 -3.65 10.86 -52.08
C LEU A 643 -2.32 10.54 -52.77
N ASN A 644 -2.09 9.31 -53.20
CA ASN A 644 -0.87 8.95 -53.93
C ASN A 644 -0.74 9.74 -55.23
N SER A 645 -1.81 9.81 -56.03
CA SER A 645 -1.85 10.62 -57.27
C SER A 645 -1.68 12.11 -57.03
N TYR A 646 -2.12 12.62 -55.87
CA TYR A 646 -1.90 14.00 -55.47
C TYR A 646 -0.42 14.26 -55.16
N TYR A 647 0.23 13.37 -54.40
CA TYR A 647 1.65 13.53 -54.07
C TYR A 647 2.59 13.32 -55.26
N ILE A 648 2.27 12.40 -56.18
CA ILE A 648 3.04 12.25 -57.43
C ILE A 648 3.04 13.58 -58.21
N ARG A 649 1.89 14.26 -58.30
CA ARG A 649 1.79 15.57 -58.96
C ARG A 649 2.57 16.66 -58.21
N LEU A 650 2.50 16.70 -56.88
CA LEU A 650 3.29 17.65 -56.09
C LEU A 650 4.80 17.42 -56.20
N GLN A 651 5.22 16.16 -56.27
CA GLN A 651 6.63 15.80 -56.44
C GLN A 651 7.16 16.25 -57.80
N GLN A 652 6.36 16.08 -58.86
CA GLN A 652 6.68 16.60 -60.20
C GLN A 652 6.81 18.13 -60.25
N LEU A 653 6.12 18.84 -59.36
CA LEU A 653 6.18 20.30 -59.23
C LEU A 653 7.31 20.78 -58.31
N GLY A 654 8.10 19.87 -57.70
CA GLY A 654 9.20 20.22 -56.78
C GLY A 654 8.76 20.73 -55.40
N SER A 655 7.46 20.67 -55.09
CA SER A 655 6.87 21.28 -53.88
C SER A 655 6.68 20.30 -52.72
N LEU A 656 7.13 19.05 -52.85
CA LEU A 656 6.90 18.00 -51.85
C LEU A 656 8.13 17.83 -50.93
N THR A 657 7.98 18.18 -49.66
CA THR A 657 8.98 17.87 -48.62
C THR A 657 8.82 16.42 -48.13
N GLN A 658 9.94 15.72 -47.94
CA GLN A 658 9.99 14.36 -47.37
C GLN A 658 11.00 14.32 -46.22
N PRO A 659 10.64 13.76 -45.05
CA PRO A 659 9.30 13.26 -44.68
C PRO A 659 8.25 14.38 -44.61
N LEU A 660 6.98 14.02 -44.81
CA LEU A 660 5.84 14.95 -44.76
C LEU A 660 5.66 15.48 -43.33
N PRO A 661 5.54 16.80 -43.14
CA PRO A 661 5.33 17.39 -41.82
C PRO A 661 3.96 16.99 -41.25
N THR A 662 3.87 16.94 -39.92
CA THR A 662 2.64 16.62 -39.17
C THR A 662 1.44 17.46 -39.59
N SER A 663 1.68 18.72 -39.99
CA SER A 663 0.65 19.64 -40.49
C SER A 663 -0.10 19.12 -41.72
N ASN A 664 0.47 18.19 -42.50
CA ASN A 664 -0.18 17.60 -43.66
C ASN A 664 -1.29 16.61 -43.26
N ILE A 665 -1.21 15.99 -42.09
CA ILE A 665 -2.17 14.97 -41.61
C ILE A 665 -3.60 15.53 -41.66
N LYS A 666 -3.82 16.80 -41.29
CA LYS A 666 -5.16 17.41 -41.30
C LYS A 666 -5.82 17.37 -42.69
N HIS A 667 -5.01 17.42 -43.76
CA HIS A 667 -5.45 17.41 -45.15
C HIS A 667 -5.57 16.00 -45.75
N HIS A 668 -5.08 14.96 -45.07
CA HIS A 668 -5.22 13.59 -45.56
C HIS A 668 -6.68 13.13 -45.49
N PRO A 669 -7.12 12.26 -46.43
CA PRO A 669 -8.45 11.71 -46.44
C PRO A 669 -8.70 10.82 -45.21
N SER A 670 -9.92 10.88 -44.68
CA SER A 670 -10.36 10.05 -43.54
C SER A 670 -11.03 8.74 -43.95
N ASN A 671 -11.27 8.54 -45.24
CA ASN A 671 -11.91 7.37 -45.84
C ASN A 671 -11.15 6.96 -47.12
N GLY A 672 -11.60 5.90 -47.81
CA GLY A 672 -10.99 5.46 -49.08
C GLY A 672 -9.63 4.77 -48.94
N TRP A 673 -9.24 4.41 -47.72
CA TRP A 673 -8.03 3.63 -47.44
C TRP A 673 -8.29 2.13 -47.61
N GLU A 674 -7.49 1.50 -48.46
CA GLU A 674 -7.64 0.09 -48.83
C GLU A 674 -6.34 -0.68 -48.57
N LEU A 675 -6.41 -2.01 -48.64
CA LEU A 675 -5.20 -2.84 -48.71
C LEU A 675 -4.48 -2.57 -50.03
N SER A 676 -3.15 -2.42 -49.99
CA SER A 676 -2.39 -2.23 -51.23
C SER A 676 -2.58 -3.41 -52.22
N PRO A 677 -2.84 -3.13 -53.51
CA PRO A 677 -2.92 -4.16 -54.55
C PRO A 677 -1.52 -4.75 -54.82
N GLY A 678 -1.32 -6.02 -54.45
CA GLY A 678 0.02 -6.65 -54.43
C GLY A 678 0.67 -6.99 -55.79
N TYR A 679 1.98 -7.29 -55.68
CA TYR A 679 2.98 -7.93 -56.58
C TYR A 679 3.83 -7.15 -57.61
N PHE A 680 3.52 -5.91 -58.04
CA PHE A 680 4.49 -5.10 -58.80
C PHE A 680 4.39 -3.59 -58.46
N THR A 681 5.56 -2.93 -58.37
CA THR A 681 5.82 -1.48 -58.16
C THR A 681 4.60 -0.63 -57.76
N ASN A 682 4.12 -0.75 -56.52
CA ASN A 682 3.18 0.15 -55.79
C ASN A 682 2.54 -0.58 -54.57
N SER A 683 3.29 -1.46 -53.89
CA SER A 683 2.76 -2.36 -52.84
C SER A 683 2.49 -1.69 -51.48
N HIS A 684 2.59 -0.36 -51.39
CA HIS A 684 2.41 0.45 -50.18
C HIS A 684 2.35 1.95 -50.51
N MET A 685 2.04 2.80 -49.52
CA MET A 685 2.20 4.26 -49.67
C MET A 685 3.69 4.62 -49.62
N PRO A 686 4.26 5.26 -50.66
CA PRO A 686 5.72 5.46 -50.80
C PRO A 686 6.24 6.71 -50.06
N TYR A 687 5.48 7.26 -49.12
CA TYR A 687 5.83 8.48 -48.41
C TYR A 687 5.88 8.23 -46.90
N VAL A 688 6.62 9.07 -46.19
CA VAL A 688 6.67 9.06 -44.72
C VAL A 688 5.96 10.30 -44.20
N VAL A 689 5.13 10.17 -43.17
CA VAL A 689 4.53 11.31 -42.46
C VAL A 689 4.94 11.29 -41.00
N TYR A 690 5.40 12.43 -40.49
CA TYR A 690 5.75 12.56 -39.08
C TYR A 690 4.51 12.38 -38.19
N PRO A 691 4.60 11.61 -37.09
CA PRO A 691 3.47 11.37 -36.21
C PRO A 691 3.10 12.62 -35.40
N GLU A 692 1.81 12.74 -35.04
CA GLU A 692 1.34 13.77 -34.12
C GLU A 692 1.88 13.51 -32.71
N GLN A 693 2.85 14.32 -32.28
CA GLN A 693 3.47 14.23 -30.95
C GLN A 693 3.99 15.57 -30.41
N GLU A 694 3.66 16.67 -31.08
CA GLU A 694 4.13 18.02 -30.70
C GLU A 694 3.74 18.38 -29.26
N LEU A 695 2.51 18.08 -28.85
CA LEU A 695 2.04 18.38 -27.50
C LEU A 695 2.67 17.46 -26.44
N LEU A 696 3.20 16.30 -26.84
CA LEU A 696 3.91 15.38 -25.93
C LEU A 696 5.36 15.80 -25.66
N ARG A 697 5.91 16.69 -26.50
CA ARG A 697 7.26 17.25 -26.38
C ARG A 697 7.29 18.55 -25.57
N VAL A 698 6.13 19.18 -25.41
CA VAL A 698 5.93 20.37 -24.57
C VAL A 698 6.04 19.97 -23.10
N SER A 699 6.68 20.80 -22.28
CA SER A 699 6.74 20.59 -20.83
C SER A 699 5.35 20.75 -20.18
N GLU A 700 5.13 20.15 -19.02
CA GLU A 700 3.83 20.28 -18.33
C GLU A 700 3.51 21.75 -17.99
N ASP A 701 4.51 22.52 -17.55
CA ASP A 701 4.36 23.95 -17.22
C ASP A 701 4.00 24.78 -18.45
N GLU A 702 4.62 24.51 -19.60
CA GLU A 702 4.31 25.20 -20.85
C GLU A 702 2.91 24.83 -21.37
N LEU A 703 2.51 23.56 -21.24
CA LEU A 703 1.15 23.13 -21.62
C LEU A 703 0.10 23.77 -20.70
N PHE A 704 0.33 23.82 -19.40
CA PHE A 704 -0.54 24.50 -18.45
C PHE A 704 -0.60 26.02 -18.74
N GLY A 705 0.54 26.65 -19.02
CA GLY A 705 0.59 28.05 -19.45
C GLY A 705 -0.27 28.32 -20.69
N LYS A 706 -0.25 27.42 -21.68
CA LYS A 706 -1.14 27.51 -22.86
C LYS A 706 -2.63 27.43 -22.49
N LEU A 707 -3.00 26.58 -21.53
CA LEU A 707 -4.39 26.49 -21.05
C LEU A 707 -4.82 27.78 -20.34
N VAL A 708 -3.96 28.35 -19.51
CA VAL A 708 -4.22 29.64 -18.84
C VAL A 708 -4.39 30.75 -19.87
N SER A 709 -3.51 30.84 -20.87
CA SER A 709 -3.64 31.84 -21.94
C SER A 709 -4.93 31.68 -22.76
N LEU A 710 -5.35 30.45 -23.07
CA LEU A 710 -6.62 30.19 -23.77
C LEU A 710 -7.84 30.61 -22.94
N ARG A 711 -7.79 30.42 -21.62
CA ARG A 711 -8.82 30.92 -20.69
C ARG A 711 -8.88 32.45 -20.72
N GLU A 712 -7.74 33.12 -20.64
CA GLU A 712 -7.66 34.59 -20.67
C GLU A 712 -8.17 35.17 -22.00
N GLN A 713 -7.82 34.55 -23.12
CA GLN A 713 -8.31 34.95 -24.45
C GLN A 713 -9.84 34.80 -24.57
N ASN A 714 -10.41 33.73 -24.02
CA ASN A 714 -11.86 33.54 -23.97
C ASN A 714 -12.57 34.60 -23.11
N LEU A 715 -11.94 35.08 -22.03
CA LEU A 715 -12.48 36.17 -21.20
C LEU A 715 -12.47 37.51 -21.94
N THR A 716 -11.50 37.77 -22.83
CA THR A 716 -11.40 39.01 -23.62
C THR A 716 -12.29 39.05 -24.87
N ALA A 717 -12.91 37.95 -25.29
CA ALA A 717 -13.68 37.84 -26.54
C ALA A 717 -15.20 38.09 -26.37
N LEU A 718 -15.70 38.32 -25.15
CA LEU A 718 -17.10 38.66 -24.87
C LEU A 718 -17.29 40.20 -24.76
N PRO A 719 -18.23 40.82 -25.50
CA PRO A 719 -18.56 42.24 -25.31
C PRO A 719 -19.22 42.47 -23.95
N GLY A 720 -18.90 43.60 -23.34
CA GLY A 720 -19.15 43.91 -21.94
C GLY A 720 -20.59 43.76 -21.48
N ASN A 721 -20.78 42.86 -20.52
CA ASN A 721 -21.55 43.10 -19.32
C ASN A 721 -20.77 42.46 -18.16
N MET A 722 -19.82 43.21 -17.59
CA MET A 722 -19.21 42.85 -16.31
C MET A 722 -20.22 43.15 -15.21
N THR A 723 -21.01 42.14 -14.83
CA THR A 723 -21.16 41.89 -13.41
C THR A 723 -19.77 41.57 -12.87
N THR A 724 -19.43 42.26 -11.79
CA THR A 724 -18.26 42.06 -10.92
C THR A 724 -17.86 40.59 -10.86
N PRO A 725 -16.56 40.23 -10.91
CA PRO A 725 -16.14 38.85 -10.76
C PRO A 725 -16.68 38.34 -9.43
N ALA A 726 -17.65 37.43 -9.50
CA ALA A 726 -18.00 36.60 -8.37
C ALA A 726 -16.68 35.97 -7.91
N ALA A 727 -16.33 36.25 -6.66
CA ALA A 727 -15.27 35.55 -5.95
C ALA A 727 -15.32 34.08 -6.34
N ALA A 728 -14.15 33.51 -6.64
CA ALA A 728 -13.97 32.11 -6.94
C ALA A 728 -14.95 31.28 -6.11
N GLN A 729 -16.02 30.80 -6.75
CA GLN A 729 -16.84 29.76 -6.19
C GLN A 729 -15.95 28.53 -6.20
N ASP A 730 -15.29 28.31 -5.06
CA ASP A 730 -14.88 26.99 -4.62
C ASP A 730 -16.12 26.10 -4.69
N ILE A 731 -16.30 25.42 -5.81
CA ILE A 731 -17.26 24.34 -5.93
C ILE A 731 -16.63 23.11 -5.28
N TYR A 732 -16.62 23.09 -3.95
CA TYR A 732 -16.91 21.87 -3.23
C TYR A 732 -18.43 21.74 -3.24
N ASN A 733 -18.98 20.96 -4.17
CA ASN A 733 -20.41 20.64 -4.17
C ASN A 733 -20.74 19.73 -2.97
N LEU A 734 -20.94 20.32 -1.81
CA LEU A 734 -21.70 19.77 -0.70
C LEU A 734 -22.51 20.92 -0.10
N ARG A 735 -23.83 20.86 -0.22
CA ARG A 735 -24.74 21.83 0.42
C ARG A 735 -24.66 21.58 1.93
N LEU A 736 -24.04 22.51 2.64
CA LEU A 736 -23.89 22.41 4.09
C LEU A 736 -25.23 22.72 4.78
N GLY A 737 -25.64 21.84 5.68
CA GLY A 737 -26.76 22.07 6.60
C GLY A 737 -26.47 23.18 7.61
N ARG A 738 -27.51 23.63 8.32
CA ARG A 738 -27.44 24.70 9.33
C ARG A 738 -26.37 24.42 10.40
N ASP A 739 -26.28 23.18 10.86
CA ASP A 739 -25.34 22.74 11.91
C ASP A 739 -23.87 22.70 11.43
N GLU A 740 -23.69 22.50 10.13
CA GLU A 740 -22.37 22.36 9.49
C GLU A 740 -21.79 23.75 9.20
N THR A 741 -22.66 24.70 8.91
CA THR A 741 -22.34 26.14 8.85
C THR A 741 -21.99 26.67 10.24
N ILE A 742 -22.70 26.22 11.28
CA ILE A 742 -22.39 26.56 12.69
C ILE A 742 -21.04 25.99 13.10
N MET A 743 -20.73 24.73 12.76
CA MET A 743 -19.45 24.09 13.05
C MET A 743 -18.27 24.76 12.32
N LEU A 744 -18.40 25.08 11.03
CA LEU A 744 -17.37 25.82 10.28
C LEU A 744 -17.19 27.24 10.79
N ARG A 745 -18.28 27.94 11.18
CA ARG A 745 -18.20 29.22 11.89
C ARG A 745 -17.49 29.05 13.23
N HIS A 746 -17.68 27.95 13.95
CA HIS A 746 -17.01 27.67 15.22
C HIS A 746 -15.51 27.37 15.03
N ILE A 747 -15.14 26.61 13.99
CA ILE A 747 -13.75 26.34 13.61
C ILE A 747 -13.05 27.63 13.17
N LEU A 748 -13.70 28.46 12.34
CA LEU A 748 -13.17 29.76 11.92
C LEU A 748 -13.14 30.78 13.08
N TYR A 749 -14.07 30.70 14.02
CA TYR A 749 -14.08 31.48 15.26
C TYR A 749 -12.95 31.07 16.21
N LEU A 750 -12.65 29.76 16.33
CA LEU A 750 -11.53 29.23 17.12
C LEU A 750 -10.18 29.54 16.45
N VAL A 751 -10.09 29.48 15.11
CA VAL A 751 -8.93 29.95 14.33
C VAL A 751 -8.78 31.47 14.47
N GLY A 752 -9.88 32.21 14.51
CA GLY A 752 -9.90 33.65 14.77
C GLY A 752 -9.51 34.00 16.21
N LEU A 753 -9.87 33.19 17.21
CA LEU A 753 -9.45 33.32 18.61
C LEU A 753 -7.95 33.03 18.77
N LEU A 754 -7.44 31.99 18.10
CA LEU A 754 -6.01 31.67 18.05
C LEU A 754 -5.19 32.74 17.31
N GLN A 755 -5.81 33.48 16.39
CA GLN A 755 -5.20 34.65 15.75
C GLN A 755 -5.37 35.95 16.56
N ARG A 756 -6.34 36.01 17.49
CA ARG A 756 -6.61 37.16 18.37
C ARG A 756 -5.92 37.09 19.73
N GLU A 757 -5.36 35.97 20.16
CA GLU A 757 -4.34 35.96 21.24
C GLU A 757 -3.03 36.65 20.83
N ALA A 758 -2.91 37.10 19.58
CA ALA A 758 -1.87 38.02 19.15
C ALA A 758 -2.26 39.51 19.26
N ILE A 759 -3.55 39.89 19.38
CA ILE A 759 -4.01 41.29 19.46
C ILE A 759 -5.42 41.36 20.11
N ASP A 760 -5.54 42.04 21.25
CA ASP A 760 -6.80 42.41 21.91
C ASP A 760 -7.08 43.93 21.72
N PRO A 761 -8.28 44.49 22.02
CA PRO A 761 -9.64 44.22 21.52
C PRO A 761 -10.36 45.48 20.98
N GLU A 762 -11.38 45.35 20.11
CA GLU A 762 -12.57 46.25 20.14
C GLU A 762 -13.77 45.71 19.31
N TRP A 763 -14.88 45.44 20.03
CA TRP A 763 -16.31 45.68 19.74
C TRP A 763 -17.14 44.89 18.70
N ASN A 764 -18.21 44.26 19.26
CA ASN A 764 -19.64 44.09 18.89
C ASN A 764 -20.01 43.48 17.52
N VAL A 765 -20.60 42.28 17.43
CA VAL A 765 -21.97 41.80 17.82
C VAL A 765 -23.09 42.49 17.04
N ASP A 766 -23.70 41.79 16.06
CA ASP A 766 -25.16 41.59 16.05
C ASP A 766 -25.66 40.51 15.07
N GLU A 767 -26.71 39.82 15.54
CA GLU A 767 -27.85 39.14 14.86
C GLU A 767 -27.60 38.00 13.84
N GLY A 768 -28.38 36.93 13.77
CA GLY A 768 -29.69 36.61 14.35
C GLY A 768 -30.31 35.47 13.51
N CYS A 769 -30.96 34.51 14.16
CA CYS A 769 -31.61 33.33 13.59
C CYS A 769 -32.82 33.70 12.70
N GLU A 770 -33.22 32.84 11.75
CA GLU A 770 -34.50 32.07 11.68
C GLU A 770 -34.66 31.70 10.18
N GLY A 771 -35.29 30.64 9.68
CA GLY A 771 -36.24 29.63 10.15
C GLY A 771 -37.10 29.24 8.93
N ASP A 772 -37.26 27.92 8.67
CA ASP A 772 -38.43 27.24 8.06
C ASP A 772 -38.84 27.63 6.59
N GLU A 773 -39.52 26.86 5.73
CA GLU A 773 -40.13 25.53 5.68
C GLU A 773 -40.49 25.26 4.19
N ASP A 774 -40.47 23.98 3.78
CA ASP A 774 -41.28 23.22 2.82
C ASP A 774 -41.90 23.80 1.51
N GLY A 775 -41.94 22.93 0.49
CA GLY A 775 -42.79 23.07 -0.69
C GLY A 775 -42.52 22.06 -1.81
N ASP A 776 -43.27 20.95 -1.80
CA ASP A 776 -43.44 19.99 -2.91
C ASP A 776 -43.88 20.67 -4.23
N ASP A 777 -43.52 20.10 -5.38
CA ASP A 777 -44.48 19.36 -6.24
C ASP A 777 -44.12 19.27 -7.76
N HIS A 778 -44.43 18.09 -8.31
CA HIS A 778 -44.72 17.63 -9.68
C HIS A 778 -44.04 18.15 -10.97
N GLY A 779 -43.82 17.20 -11.89
CA GLY A 779 -43.73 17.46 -13.33
C GLY A 779 -43.19 16.27 -14.15
N THR A 780 -44.11 15.49 -14.72
CA THR A 780 -43.90 14.28 -15.53
C THR A 780 -43.51 14.55 -16.99
N ASP A 781 -43.04 13.48 -17.65
CA ASP A 781 -43.44 13.01 -19.00
C ASP A 781 -42.43 12.87 -20.17
N GLU A 782 -42.56 11.68 -20.76
CA GLU A 782 -42.45 11.29 -22.19
C GLU A 782 -41.11 10.84 -22.82
N GLU A 783 -40.89 9.51 -22.70
CA GLU A 783 -40.79 8.46 -23.76
C GLU A 783 -40.87 8.88 -25.25
N TYR A 784 -40.01 8.33 -26.14
CA TYR A 784 -40.36 7.34 -27.22
C TYR A 784 -39.30 7.15 -28.36
N ILE A 785 -39.25 5.89 -28.86
CA ILE A 785 -38.82 5.34 -30.19
C ILE A 785 -37.45 4.60 -30.31
N ASN A 786 -37.54 3.26 -30.24
CA ASN A 786 -36.73 2.22 -30.93
C ASN A 786 -37.03 2.23 -32.46
N GLU A 787 -36.29 1.69 -33.41
CA GLU A 787 -35.76 0.32 -33.61
C GLU A 787 -35.26 0.25 -35.07
N TYR A 788 -34.35 -0.66 -35.43
CA TYR A 788 -34.49 -1.51 -36.64
C TYR A 788 -33.39 -2.59 -36.73
N ASP A 789 -33.87 -3.78 -37.13
CA ASP A 789 -33.21 -4.90 -37.81
C ASP A 789 -32.79 -6.14 -37.01
N ARG A 790 -33.77 -7.03 -36.86
CA ARG A 790 -33.63 -8.50 -36.91
C ARG A 790 -34.57 -9.04 -37.99
N VAL A 791 -34.09 -9.99 -38.79
CA VAL A 791 -34.94 -10.90 -39.58
C VAL A 791 -34.60 -12.33 -39.17
N GLU A 792 -35.66 -13.07 -38.83
CA GLU A 792 -35.71 -14.46 -38.37
C GLU A 792 -35.48 -15.48 -39.49
N THR A 793 -35.12 -16.70 -39.11
CA THR A 793 -35.74 -17.93 -39.65
C THR A 793 -35.89 -18.97 -38.53
N LYS A 794 -37.09 -19.53 -38.41
CA LYS A 794 -37.51 -20.57 -37.45
C LYS A 794 -37.21 -21.98 -37.98
N ASN A 795 -36.97 -22.94 -37.09
CA ASN A 795 -37.80 -24.15 -36.96
C ASN A 795 -37.56 -24.89 -35.63
N PRO A 796 -38.57 -25.60 -35.07
CA PRO A 796 -38.55 -26.18 -33.71
C PRO A 796 -38.46 -27.72 -33.68
N SER A 797 -37.99 -28.31 -32.58
CA SER A 797 -38.44 -29.62 -32.05
C SER A 797 -37.82 -29.97 -30.67
N ASN A 798 -38.74 -30.16 -29.72
CA ASN A 798 -38.82 -30.90 -28.46
C ASN A 798 -37.67 -31.73 -27.85
N GLU A 799 -37.68 -31.68 -26.50
CA GLU A 799 -37.50 -32.75 -25.49
C GLU A 799 -36.07 -33.33 -25.35
N THR A 800 -35.48 -33.53 -24.18
CA THR A 800 -35.82 -33.54 -22.74
C THR A 800 -34.47 -33.53 -22.01
N ASP A 801 -34.34 -32.89 -20.85
CA ASP A 801 -33.79 -33.55 -19.64
C ASP A 801 -33.76 -32.60 -18.44
N GLU A 802 -34.28 -33.15 -17.34
CA GLU A 802 -34.49 -32.53 -16.03
C GLU A 802 -33.19 -32.20 -15.29
N TYR A 803 -33.15 -30.98 -14.76
CA TYR A 803 -32.96 -30.63 -13.35
C TYR A 803 -31.77 -31.24 -12.57
N CYS A 804 -30.80 -30.37 -12.24
CA CYS A 804 -30.32 -30.17 -10.86
C CYS A 804 -29.69 -28.77 -10.76
N ASP A 805 -30.42 -27.84 -10.14
CA ASP A 805 -29.95 -26.53 -9.69
C ASP A 805 -28.84 -26.67 -8.65
N THR A 806 -27.68 -26.05 -8.90
CA THR A 806 -26.77 -25.60 -7.84
C THR A 806 -26.53 -24.11 -8.03
N ASN A 807 -27.17 -23.33 -7.15
CA ASN A 807 -26.96 -21.90 -6.98
C ASN A 807 -25.48 -21.61 -6.63
N ASP A 808 -24.75 -20.98 -7.55
CA ASP A 808 -23.54 -20.22 -7.24
C ASP A 808 -23.96 -18.76 -6.99
N SER A 809 -24.24 -18.43 -5.72
CA SER A 809 -24.38 -17.06 -5.25
C SER A 809 -23.00 -16.45 -5.01
N GLU A 810 -22.56 -15.58 -5.92
CA GLU A 810 -21.50 -14.60 -5.67
C GLU A 810 -22.01 -13.57 -4.64
N ASP A 811 -21.74 -13.79 -3.35
CA ASP A 811 -21.95 -12.79 -2.31
C ASP A 811 -20.88 -11.68 -2.43
N GLU A 812 -21.20 -10.62 -3.19
CA GLU A 812 -20.57 -9.31 -3.02
C GLU A 812 -21.08 -8.69 -1.71
N SER A 813 -20.28 -8.74 -0.65
CA SER A 813 -20.55 -8.01 0.59
C SER A 813 -20.46 -6.50 0.35
N SER A 814 -21.59 -5.83 0.18
CA SER A 814 -21.71 -4.38 0.21
C SER A 814 -21.59 -3.86 1.64
N ILE A 815 -20.78 -2.83 1.85
CA ILE A 815 -20.70 -2.09 3.11
C ILE A 815 -21.59 -0.86 2.95
N GLU A 816 -22.62 -0.72 3.77
CA GLU A 816 -23.58 0.39 3.72
C GLU A 816 -22.91 1.75 3.97
N SER A 817 -23.13 2.67 3.02
CA SER A 817 -22.63 4.03 2.98
C SER A 817 -23.71 5.02 3.43
N GLY A 818 -23.43 5.88 4.41
CA GLY A 818 -24.36 6.97 4.73
C GLY A 818 -23.87 8.01 5.72
N PHE A 819 -23.33 7.63 6.88
CA PHE A 819 -23.14 8.57 8.00
C PHE A 819 -21.70 8.68 8.54
N TRP A 820 -20.74 7.95 7.97
CA TRP A 820 -19.37 7.82 8.50
C TRP A 820 -18.35 8.86 7.99
N LEU A 821 -18.74 9.69 7.01
CA LEU A 821 -17.84 10.56 6.24
C LEU A 821 -17.37 11.80 7.00
N ARG A 822 -18.16 12.37 7.93
CA ARG A 822 -17.79 13.62 8.64
C ARG A 822 -17.02 13.39 9.94
N LEU A 823 -17.25 12.26 10.61
CA LEU A 823 -16.60 11.93 11.89
C LEU A 823 -15.14 11.49 11.69
N SER A 824 -14.86 10.77 10.61
CA SER A 824 -13.52 10.23 10.31
C SER A 824 -12.52 11.31 9.91
N GLU A 825 -12.96 12.34 9.19
CA GLU A 825 -12.12 13.49 8.80
C GLU A 825 -11.83 14.41 10.00
N ALA A 826 -12.82 14.64 10.87
CA ALA A 826 -12.63 15.34 12.14
C ALA A 826 -11.73 14.56 13.12
N ILE A 827 -11.89 13.24 13.23
CA ILE A 827 -11.00 12.38 14.05
C ILE A 827 -9.58 12.36 13.48
N PHE A 828 -9.41 12.33 12.15
CA PHE A 828 -8.11 12.40 11.52
C PHE A 828 -7.44 13.74 11.82
N GLN A 829 -8.13 14.87 11.63
CA GLN A 829 -7.58 16.20 11.94
C GLN A 829 -7.33 16.41 13.44
N LEU A 830 -8.23 15.98 14.33
CA LEU A 830 -8.03 16.00 15.78
C LEU A 830 -6.82 15.13 16.19
N SER A 831 -6.70 13.92 15.65
CA SER A 831 -5.55 13.02 15.91
C SER A 831 -4.21 13.57 15.40
N MET A 832 -4.27 14.39 14.34
CA MET A 832 -3.13 15.13 13.79
C MET A 832 -2.77 16.37 14.64
N MET A 833 -3.74 17.03 15.27
CA MET A 833 -3.50 18.10 16.26
C MET A 833 -2.82 17.54 17.53
N PHE A 834 -3.18 16.34 17.98
CA PHE A 834 -2.55 15.65 19.12
C PHE A 834 -1.06 15.32 18.90
N TRP A 835 -0.58 15.20 17.65
CA TRP A 835 0.85 15.04 17.36
C TRP A 835 1.70 16.27 17.76
N THR A 836 1.07 17.43 17.96
CA THR A 836 1.75 18.71 18.25
C THR A 836 1.62 19.19 19.69
N TYR A 837 0.76 18.58 20.52
CA TYR A 837 0.61 19.00 21.92
C TYR A 837 1.60 18.25 22.82
N GLN A 838 2.65 18.95 23.26
CA GLN A 838 3.53 18.48 24.33
C GLN A 838 2.87 18.73 25.68
N GLU A 839 2.30 17.70 26.30
CA GLU A 839 1.92 17.82 27.70
C GLU A 839 3.16 17.55 28.57
N PRO A 840 3.63 18.52 29.38
CA PRO A 840 4.87 18.37 30.15
C PRO A 840 4.80 17.31 31.26
N THR A 841 3.60 16.85 31.62
CA THR A 841 3.34 15.98 32.77
C THR A 841 3.25 14.49 32.41
N GLY A 842 3.16 14.14 31.12
CA GLY A 842 3.10 12.74 30.65
C GLY A 842 1.84 11.98 31.06
N ASP A 843 0.74 12.68 31.35
CA ASP A 843 -0.55 12.09 31.71
C ASP A 843 -1.32 11.66 30.44
N MET A 844 -1.90 10.45 30.44
CA MET A 844 -2.78 9.99 29.35
C MET A 844 -4.25 10.41 29.57
N SER A 845 -4.55 11.10 30.67
CA SER A 845 -5.91 11.55 31.04
C SER A 845 -6.45 12.66 30.13
N ALA A 846 -5.61 13.58 29.65
CA ALA A 846 -6.05 14.67 28.77
C ALA A 846 -6.55 14.14 27.41
N SER A 847 -5.92 13.09 26.90
CA SER A 847 -6.38 12.36 25.71
C SER A 847 -7.71 11.62 25.94
N THR A 848 -8.00 11.24 27.19
CA THR A 848 -9.20 10.49 27.60
C THR A 848 -10.39 11.43 27.86
N ILE A 849 -10.17 12.62 28.44
CA ILE A 849 -11.21 13.63 28.68
C ILE A 849 -11.71 14.21 27.35
N ILE A 850 -10.82 14.48 26.40
CA ILE A 850 -11.18 14.99 25.07
C ILE A 850 -11.87 13.90 24.22
N HIS A 851 -11.56 12.61 24.47
CA HIS A 851 -12.23 11.48 23.83
C HIS A 851 -13.67 11.26 24.36
N ASN A 852 -13.95 11.55 25.63
CA ASN A 852 -15.32 11.51 26.16
C ASN A 852 -16.22 12.60 25.53
N THR A 853 -15.66 13.75 25.15
CA THR A 853 -16.38 14.78 24.39
C THR A 853 -16.71 14.29 22.97
N ALA A 854 -15.82 13.54 22.33
CA ALA A 854 -16.07 12.94 21.01
C ALA A 854 -17.07 11.77 21.05
N ALA A 855 -17.09 10.99 22.14
CA ALA A 855 -18.02 9.87 22.34
C ALA A 855 -19.44 10.31 22.77
N GLN A 856 -19.59 11.46 23.46
CA GLN A 856 -20.91 12.01 23.78
C GLN A 856 -21.62 12.65 22.59
N VAL A 857 -20.88 13.08 21.57
CA VAL A 857 -21.43 13.64 20.31
C VAL A 857 -21.80 12.52 19.32
N SER A 858 -21.43 11.26 19.58
CA SER A 858 -21.79 10.09 18.77
C SER A 858 -22.98 9.27 19.32
N ARG A 859 -23.80 9.86 20.20
CA ARG A 859 -25.12 9.31 20.55
C ARG A 859 -26.22 10.02 19.79
#